data_AF-A0A497U3T8-F1
#
_entry.id   AF-A0A497U3T8-F1
#
_cell.length_a   1.000
_cell.length_b   1.000
_cell.length_c   1.000
_cell.angle_alpha   90.00
_cell.angle_beta   90.00
_cell.angle_gamma   90.00
#
_symmetry.space_group_name_H-M   'P 1'
#
loop_
_entity.id
_entity.type
_entity.pdbx_description
1 polymer ?
#
loop_
_entity_poly.entity_id
_entity_poly.type
_entity_poly.pdbx_seq_one_letter_code
_entity_poly.pdbx_strand_id
1 'polypeptide(L)'
;MDDVEEEESGNIYVNSSDLELVYDGEYQVIGLRFVLNLPQGVRVDEAKLQFTVDEVSTGPTSLGIYLENSLDAQPFRNLSYNVSSRTFFHQSVSWLPADWPRVGKAGKAQQTPDISALIQAAVDQPDWKSGSHVVVVIKGSGRRTASSYDGEMNKAPLLSVLYTNSVTAPVPEKPVIEEPVVSKQFTSRISSSLDDVEEEEDGNIYTNSSDIELIYDGEYQVVGLRFAVDLPQGTRIDEANLQFTVDKVSRGASSLEIGVEQTPNAAPFQKSSYNVSSRTLFARSVAWSPSAWRKRGRAGAEQRTPDISALIQAAVDQPDWQAGNHLAVVIKGSGRRVASSFDGKADKAPLLVINYQTSEGGGTTEPQLPNHAPTISGLPASVVAENAPYYFVPAADDADGDKLSFSVRNLPAWASFDPATGAISGTPGFDAAGNYDLIGISVTDGTESATLAGFSIAVSDTNRLPTISGSPGGSITEGSTYSFTPNASDADGDALAFRISNKPVWAGFNTVTGNLTGTPGAGTAGSYGNILISVTDGAESATLAGFTIVVSNNNSAPTITGSPATSIAERATYTFIPNASDADGDALSFSITNKPKWAGFDPTTGQLFGNPGYNDAGIWGDILISVTDGTDSASLAVFSITVSNTNRAPVISGSPASSVAEGSAYSFTPSASDADGDVLTFSISNKPIWASFNTATGQLSGTLGTGTADSYSNIGISVSDGTESATLNAFQIIVTAPVPAPGGGNNLYVDPLIGASSCNDYDAGRRACGAGSDTAFRSLSGAAAAAVAGETVLIREGSYNEQLIPQRSGTPDNYITYRNYESEQATITGTNLSPAIDISNREYLILQGLRVHDVYRWMYALNAHHNILQYNSFLRANHGSTSAKTGLFFQESTHNKILNNTIEDSSQDNLALIKSDHNLVEGNTFVRASHTLWVIKCGNFNVIRNNHFDNEIQKIGEIYDCDNVGFDHEFTLHDATKYNLVEGNTFAKTSS
;
A
#
# COMPACT_ATOMS: atom_id res chain seq x y z
N MET A 1 -27.25 12.40 13.93
CA MET A 1 -26.06 12.05 14.72
C MET A 1 -25.18 13.27 14.67
N ASP A 2 -24.94 13.84 15.84
CA ASP A 2 -24.25 15.12 16.00
C ASP A 2 -22.86 14.94 16.63
N ASP A 3 -22.48 13.72 16.95
CA ASP A 3 -21.14 13.30 17.33
C ASP A 3 -20.83 11.92 16.75
N VAL A 4 -19.64 11.74 16.18
CA VAL A 4 -19.19 10.46 15.62
C VAL A 4 -17.68 10.30 15.73
N GLU A 5 -17.29 9.05 15.61
CA GLU A 5 -15.92 8.55 15.50
C GLU A 5 -15.70 7.97 14.11
N GLU A 6 -14.55 8.25 13.50
CA GLU A 6 -14.12 7.70 12.22
C GLU A 6 -12.70 7.11 12.33
N GLU A 7 -12.57 5.83 12.03
CA GLU A 7 -11.29 5.13 11.93
C GLU A 7 -10.56 5.42 10.61
N GLU A 8 -9.27 5.09 10.53
CA GLU A 8 -8.46 5.13 9.31
C GLU A 8 -9.08 4.35 8.13
N SER A 9 -9.76 3.25 8.44
CA SER A 9 -10.50 2.41 7.49
C SER A 9 -11.72 3.09 6.88
N GLY A 10 -12.10 4.26 7.41
CA GLY A 10 -13.30 5.02 7.06
C GLY A 10 -14.56 4.53 7.76
N ASN A 11 -14.49 3.53 8.64
CA ASN A 11 -15.65 3.10 9.43
C ASN A 11 -16.12 4.22 10.35
N ILE A 12 -17.44 4.44 10.42
CA ILE A 12 -18.05 5.46 11.29
C ILE A 12 -18.75 4.77 12.46
N TYR A 13 -18.46 5.20 13.68
CA TYR A 13 -19.23 4.88 14.87
C TYR A 13 -20.09 6.07 15.25
N VAL A 14 -21.39 5.95 14.97
CA VAL A 14 -22.40 6.98 15.20
C VAL A 14 -23.19 6.79 16.50
N ASN A 15 -22.78 5.84 17.32
CA ASN A 15 -23.46 5.41 18.54
C ASN A 15 -22.47 4.96 19.62
N SER A 16 -21.23 5.47 19.55
CA SER A 16 -20.19 5.16 20.53
C SER A 16 -20.54 5.76 21.88
N SER A 17 -20.22 5.06 22.97
CA SER A 17 -20.44 5.55 24.34
C SER A 17 -19.50 6.69 24.73
N ASP A 18 -18.45 6.89 23.96
CA ASP A 18 -17.37 7.81 24.20
C ASP A 18 -16.86 8.40 22.88
N LEU A 19 -15.95 9.36 23.00
CA LEU A 19 -15.29 10.08 21.93
C LEU A 19 -13.78 9.97 22.13
N GLU A 20 -13.15 9.02 21.46
CA GLU A 20 -11.71 8.94 21.34
C GLU A 20 -11.21 10.02 20.38
N LEU A 21 -10.84 11.17 20.95
CA LEU A 21 -10.29 12.29 20.18
C LEU A 21 -9.10 11.85 19.31
N VAL A 22 -8.35 10.86 19.81
CA VAL A 22 -7.37 10.01 19.10
C VAL A 22 -7.26 8.65 19.82
N TYR A 23 -7.17 7.54 19.07
CA TYR A 23 -7.01 6.18 19.58
C TYR A 23 -5.53 5.75 19.67
N ASP A 24 -5.17 4.87 20.61
CA ASP A 24 -3.78 4.43 20.87
C ASP A 24 -3.30 3.43 19.81
N GLY A 25 -2.79 3.95 18.69
CA GLY A 25 -2.08 3.16 17.67
C GLY A 25 -2.68 3.15 16.27
N GLU A 26 -3.88 3.68 16.06
CA GLU A 26 -4.50 3.86 14.73
C GLU A 26 -5.05 5.28 14.55
N TYR A 27 -5.13 5.76 13.32
CA TYR A 27 -5.63 7.10 13.01
C TYR A 27 -7.14 7.17 13.29
N GLN A 28 -7.52 8.07 14.20
CA GLN A 28 -8.92 8.31 14.59
C GLN A 28 -9.26 9.79 14.40
N VAL A 29 -10.44 10.06 13.86
CA VAL A 29 -10.99 11.41 13.65
C VAL A 29 -12.36 11.47 14.29
N ILE A 30 -12.65 12.53 15.06
CA ILE A 30 -14.01 12.77 15.55
C ILE A 30 -14.66 13.94 14.83
N GLY A 31 -15.97 13.83 14.63
CA GLY A 31 -16.82 14.89 14.09
C GLY A 31 -17.87 15.31 15.11
N LEU A 32 -17.99 16.61 15.35
CA LEU A 32 -18.97 17.21 16.28
C LEU A 32 -19.80 18.25 15.54
N ARG A 33 -21.12 18.17 15.63
CA ARG A 33 -22.07 19.03 14.93
C ARG A 33 -22.86 19.87 15.92
N PHE A 34 -22.88 21.18 15.71
CA PHE A 34 -23.57 22.14 16.58
C PHE A 34 -24.50 23.02 15.78
N VAL A 35 -25.66 23.37 16.34
CA VAL A 35 -26.52 24.43 15.82
C VAL A 35 -26.09 25.78 16.37
N LEU A 36 -25.91 26.78 15.51
CA LEU A 36 -25.49 28.12 15.89
C LEU A 36 -26.59 29.14 15.57
N ASN A 37 -27.20 29.69 16.63
CA ASN A 37 -28.19 30.77 16.54
C ASN A 37 -27.51 32.15 16.51
N LEU A 38 -26.58 32.33 15.56
CA LEU A 38 -25.79 33.55 15.41
C LEU A 38 -26.19 34.30 14.12
N PRO A 39 -26.42 35.62 14.18
CA PRO A 39 -26.62 36.43 12.98
C PRO A 39 -25.42 36.37 12.04
N GLN A 40 -25.67 36.48 10.74
CA GLN A 40 -24.62 36.60 9.74
C GLN A 40 -23.73 37.83 10.02
N GLY A 41 -22.41 37.63 9.94
CA GLY A 41 -21.41 38.68 10.14
C GLY A 41 -21.36 39.22 11.57
N VAL A 42 -21.98 38.54 12.54
CA VAL A 42 -21.87 38.93 13.94
C VAL A 42 -20.43 38.76 14.40
N ARG A 43 -19.92 39.71 15.19
CA ARG A 43 -18.57 39.62 15.72
C ARG A 43 -18.53 38.57 16.84
N VAL A 44 -17.76 37.52 16.64
CA VAL A 44 -17.51 36.46 17.61
C VAL A 44 -16.30 36.86 18.44
N ASP A 45 -16.53 37.10 19.72
CA ASP A 45 -15.53 37.55 20.69
C ASP A 45 -14.69 36.39 21.25
N GLU A 46 -15.30 35.24 21.47
CA GLU A 46 -14.66 34.03 22.00
C GLU A 46 -15.50 32.80 21.62
N ALA A 47 -14.88 31.68 21.28
CA ALA A 47 -15.57 30.40 21.15
C ALA A 47 -14.71 29.24 21.67
N LYS A 48 -15.26 28.32 22.46
CA LYS A 48 -14.51 27.19 23.05
C LYS A 48 -15.37 25.94 23.14
N LEU A 49 -14.75 24.78 22.89
CA LEU A 49 -15.34 23.47 23.18
C LEU A 49 -14.90 23.01 24.58
N GLN A 50 -15.86 22.63 25.40
CA GLN A 50 -15.65 22.00 26.70
C GLN A 50 -15.95 20.50 26.60
N PHE A 51 -14.97 19.67 26.92
CA PHE A 51 -15.12 18.21 27.03
C PHE A 51 -15.26 17.76 28.48
N THR A 52 -15.88 16.60 28.68
CA THR A 52 -15.89 15.86 29.94
C THR A 52 -15.10 14.58 29.78
N VAL A 53 -14.17 14.30 30.69
CA VAL A 53 -13.34 13.08 30.63
C VAL A 53 -14.21 11.83 30.80
N ASP A 54 -14.14 10.89 29.86
CA ASP A 54 -14.80 9.59 29.99
C ASP A 54 -13.84 8.52 30.52
N GLU A 55 -12.63 8.47 29.96
CA GLU A 55 -11.56 7.60 30.44
C GLU A 55 -10.31 8.36 30.88
N VAL A 56 -9.62 7.79 31.86
CA VAL A 56 -8.31 8.30 32.27
C VAL A 56 -7.31 8.13 31.13
N SER A 57 -6.74 9.24 30.69
CA SER A 57 -5.77 9.27 29.59
C SER A 57 -4.59 10.17 29.95
N THR A 58 -3.38 9.67 29.72
CA THR A 58 -2.11 10.34 30.06
C THR A 58 -1.14 10.30 28.87
N GLY A 59 -0.13 11.15 28.88
CA GLY A 59 0.90 11.21 27.85
C GLY A 59 0.70 12.35 26.84
N PRO A 60 1.74 12.63 26.02
CA PRO A 60 1.73 13.75 25.09
C PRO A 60 0.61 13.57 24.05
N THR A 61 -0.15 14.63 23.81
CA THR A 61 -1.24 14.63 22.82
C THR A 61 -1.19 15.95 22.04
N SER A 62 -1.36 15.85 20.73
CA SER A 62 -1.38 16.98 19.80
C SER A 62 -2.55 16.86 18.85
N LEU A 63 -3.52 17.76 18.97
CA LEU A 63 -4.76 17.77 18.22
C LEU A 63 -4.84 19.02 17.34
N GLY A 64 -5.38 18.87 16.14
CA GLY A 64 -5.82 19.99 15.31
C GLY A 64 -7.35 20.05 15.30
N ILE A 65 -7.88 21.25 15.47
CA ILE A 65 -9.32 21.54 15.43
C ILE A 65 -9.61 22.26 14.11
N TYR A 66 -10.53 21.71 13.34
CA TYR A 66 -10.91 22.18 12.01
C TYR A 66 -12.40 22.45 11.98
N LEU A 67 -12.83 23.36 11.11
CA LEU A 67 -14.25 23.62 10.88
C LEU A 67 -14.60 23.32 9.42
N GLU A 68 -15.69 22.60 9.21
CA GLU A 68 -16.22 22.33 7.87
C GLU A 68 -16.57 23.64 7.16
N ASN A 69 -16.10 23.77 5.92
CA ASN A 69 -16.47 24.86 5.02
C ASN A 69 -17.84 24.59 4.41
N SER A 70 -18.89 24.86 5.19
CA SER A 70 -20.29 24.70 4.79
C SER A 70 -21.16 25.81 5.38
N LEU A 71 -22.25 26.15 4.68
CA LEU A 71 -23.24 27.14 5.11
C LEU A 71 -24.27 26.55 6.10
N ASP A 72 -24.47 25.24 6.06
CA ASP A 72 -25.30 24.46 6.98
C ASP A 72 -24.87 22.99 6.93
N ALA A 73 -24.02 22.60 7.88
CA ALA A 73 -23.38 21.30 7.90
C ALA A 73 -24.42 20.17 8.01
N GLN A 74 -24.32 19.17 7.13
CA GLN A 74 -25.24 18.04 7.12
C GLN A 74 -24.97 17.08 8.30
N PRO A 75 -26.00 16.44 8.87
CA PRO A 75 -25.83 15.43 9.92
C PRO A 75 -24.90 14.32 9.48
N PHE A 76 -24.17 13.73 10.42
CA PHE A 76 -23.36 12.56 10.12
C PHE A 76 -24.23 11.36 9.74
N ARG A 77 -23.72 10.55 8.81
CA ARG A 77 -24.34 9.30 8.35
C ARG A 77 -23.35 8.17 8.54
N ASN A 78 -23.86 6.96 8.75
CA ASN A 78 -23.06 5.75 8.73
C ASN A 78 -22.66 5.39 7.28
N LEU A 79 -21.81 6.22 6.68
CA LEU A 79 -21.22 6.09 5.34
C LEU A 79 -19.72 6.22 5.50
N SER A 80 -18.95 5.39 4.80
CA SER A 80 -17.49 5.41 4.95
C SER A 80 -16.90 6.79 4.64
N TYR A 81 -15.95 7.24 5.47
CA TYR A 81 -15.26 8.53 5.35
C TYR A 81 -16.16 9.77 5.48
N ASN A 82 -17.33 9.67 6.12
CA ASN A 82 -18.28 10.79 6.24
C ASN A 82 -17.76 12.01 7.03
N VAL A 83 -16.68 11.87 7.80
CA VAL A 83 -15.98 12.94 8.50
C VAL A 83 -14.76 13.40 7.70
N SER A 84 -13.85 12.49 7.34
CA SER A 84 -12.58 12.89 6.69
C SER A 84 -12.73 13.38 5.25
N SER A 85 -13.81 13.02 4.55
CA SER A 85 -14.09 13.51 3.18
C SER A 85 -14.68 14.93 3.13
N ARG A 86 -15.03 15.52 4.29
CA ARG A 86 -15.57 16.88 4.34
C ARG A 86 -14.50 17.91 3.97
N THR A 87 -14.92 19.01 3.36
CA THR A 87 -14.05 20.14 3.05
C THR A 87 -13.96 21.09 4.23
N PHE A 88 -12.76 21.52 4.60
CA PHE A 88 -12.53 22.39 5.75
C PHE A 88 -12.06 23.78 5.33
N PHE A 89 -12.27 24.77 6.20
CA PHE A 89 -11.58 26.05 6.07
C PHE A 89 -10.06 25.85 6.17
N HIS A 90 -9.29 26.71 5.50
CA HIS A 90 -7.82 26.65 5.56
C HIS A 90 -7.25 26.94 6.95
N GLN A 91 -8.04 27.56 7.82
CA GLN A 91 -7.67 27.85 9.21
C GLN A 91 -7.93 26.63 10.10
N SER A 92 -7.04 26.39 11.05
CA SER A 92 -7.18 25.36 12.09
C SER A 92 -6.57 25.85 13.39
N VAL A 93 -7.06 25.34 14.52
CA VAL A 93 -6.51 25.66 15.84
C VAL A 93 -5.78 24.44 16.41
N SER A 94 -4.50 24.59 16.72
CA SER A 94 -3.71 23.54 17.37
C SER A 94 -4.00 23.51 18.86
N TRP A 95 -4.16 22.30 19.41
CA TRP A 95 -4.45 22.06 20.81
C TRP A 95 -3.53 20.97 21.37
N LEU A 96 -2.82 21.29 22.44
CA LEU A 96 -1.97 20.37 23.19
C LEU A 96 -2.60 20.09 24.56
N PRO A 97 -3.62 19.22 24.65
CA PRO A 97 -4.30 18.99 25.92
C PRO A 97 -3.36 18.35 26.95
N ALA A 98 -3.38 18.86 28.17
CA ALA A 98 -2.74 18.21 29.32
C ALA A 98 -3.41 16.85 29.62
N ASP A 99 -2.78 16.06 30.50
CA ASP A 99 -3.32 14.76 30.92
C ASP A 99 -4.72 14.89 31.53
N TRP A 100 -5.55 13.86 31.32
CA TRP A 100 -6.91 13.73 31.81
C TRP A 100 -6.96 12.63 32.90
N PRO A 101 -6.46 12.91 34.12
CA PRO A 101 -6.21 11.88 35.14
C PRO A 101 -7.47 11.40 35.87
N ARG A 102 -8.66 11.93 35.57
CA ARG A 102 -9.88 11.69 36.35
C ARG A 102 -11.14 11.75 35.48
N VAL A 103 -11.86 10.63 35.43
CA VAL A 103 -13.19 10.50 34.82
C VAL A 103 -14.18 11.50 35.43
N GLY A 104 -15.03 12.08 34.59
CA GLY A 104 -16.05 13.08 34.93
C GLY A 104 -15.51 14.50 35.15
N LYS A 105 -14.21 14.75 34.94
CA LYS A 105 -13.65 16.10 35.05
C LYS A 105 -13.98 16.92 33.80
N ALA A 106 -14.48 18.13 33.99
CA ALA A 106 -14.69 19.12 32.92
C ALA A 106 -14.19 20.49 33.42
N GLY A 107 -12.96 20.85 33.09
CA GLY A 107 -12.36 22.14 33.45
C GLY A 107 -11.43 22.66 32.36
N LYS A 108 -10.65 23.70 32.66
CA LYS A 108 -9.77 24.38 31.68
C LYS A 108 -8.83 23.44 30.90
N ALA A 109 -8.40 22.33 31.50
CA ALA A 109 -7.53 21.35 30.84
C ALA A 109 -8.25 20.45 29.81
N GLN A 110 -9.58 20.39 29.88
CA GLN A 110 -10.47 19.69 28.94
C GLN A 110 -11.16 20.68 27.98
N GLN A 111 -10.72 21.94 27.98
CA GLN A 111 -11.27 22.99 27.12
C GLN A 111 -10.29 23.24 25.97
N THR A 112 -10.81 23.46 24.77
CA THR A 112 -9.98 23.87 23.63
C THR A 112 -9.42 25.28 23.85
N PRO A 113 -8.36 25.67 23.10
CA PRO A 113 -8.03 27.07 22.91
C PRO A 113 -9.22 27.81 22.27
N ASP A 114 -9.15 29.13 22.22
CA ASP A 114 -10.17 29.92 21.54
C ASP A 114 -10.22 29.57 20.05
N ILE A 115 -11.39 29.11 19.60
CA ILE A 115 -11.73 28.77 18.21
C ILE A 115 -12.64 29.84 17.59
N SER A 116 -12.75 31.03 18.19
CA SER A 116 -13.55 32.17 17.71
C SER A 116 -13.30 32.48 16.24
N ALA A 117 -12.04 32.46 15.79
CA ALA A 117 -11.69 32.69 14.38
C ALA A 117 -12.33 31.67 13.42
N LEU A 118 -12.43 30.40 13.82
CA LEU A 118 -13.07 29.38 13.01
C LEU A 118 -14.59 29.64 12.92
N ILE A 119 -15.22 29.93 14.07
CA ILE A 119 -16.67 30.24 14.13
C ILE A 119 -16.98 31.55 13.39
N GLN A 120 -16.11 32.56 13.50
CA GLN A 120 -16.19 33.82 12.77
C GLN A 120 -16.19 33.57 11.26
N ALA A 121 -15.28 32.73 10.76
CA ALA A 121 -15.20 32.38 9.34
C ALA A 121 -16.49 31.70 8.82
N ALA A 122 -17.20 30.94 9.67
CA ALA A 122 -18.49 30.37 9.29
C ALA A 122 -19.61 31.42 9.25
N VAL A 123 -19.73 32.27 10.27
CA VAL A 123 -20.79 33.29 10.34
C VAL A 123 -20.57 34.45 9.36
N ASP A 124 -19.33 34.67 8.90
CA ASP A 124 -18.97 35.68 7.89
C ASP A 124 -19.34 35.26 6.47
N GLN A 125 -19.71 33.99 6.24
CA GLN A 125 -20.11 33.56 4.91
C GLN A 125 -21.35 34.34 4.42
N PRO A 126 -21.37 34.76 3.14
CA PRO A 126 -22.39 35.67 2.60
C PRO A 126 -23.82 35.13 2.63
N ASP A 127 -24.01 33.83 2.80
CA ASP A 127 -25.32 33.16 2.85
C ASP A 127 -25.59 32.48 4.21
N TRP A 128 -24.81 32.80 5.26
CA TRP A 128 -24.99 32.25 6.59
C TRP A 128 -26.36 32.63 7.18
N LYS A 129 -27.02 31.69 7.88
CA LYS A 129 -28.32 31.91 8.52
C LYS A 129 -28.24 31.56 10.00
N SER A 130 -28.87 32.37 10.85
CA SER A 130 -29.05 32.01 12.26
C SER A 130 -29.86 30.71 12.35
N GLY A 131 -29.34 29.73 13.07
CA GLY A 131 -29.87 28.37 13.15
C GLY A 131 -29.19 27.38 12.19
N SER A 132 -28.22 27.81 11.39
CA SER A 132 -27.34 26.93 10.61
C SER A 132 -26.47 26.08 11.53
N HIS A 133 -26.07 24.92 11.04
CA HIS A 133 -25.19 24.00 11.75
C HIS A 133 -23.75 24.13 11.27
N VAL A 134 -22.82 23.93 12.20
CA VAL A 134 -21.40 23.77 11.91
C VAL A 134 -20.95 22.38 12.30
N VAL A 135 -19.90 21.89 11.64
CA VAL A 135 -19.19 20.69 12.06
C VAL A 135 -17.75 21.04 12.40
N VAL A 136 -17.38 20.74 13.64
CA VAL A 136 -16.02 20.79 14.15
C VAL A 136 -15.42 19.40 14.02
N VAL A 137 -14.25 19.29 13.41
CA VAL A 137 -13.50 18.04 13.28
C VAL A 137 -12.22 18.13 14.07
N ILE A 138 -11.93 17.07 14.83
CA ILE A 138 -10.71 16.97 15.63
C ILE A 138 -9.95 15.73 15.17
N LYS A 139 -8.67 15.93 14.85
CA LYS A 139 -7.73 14.87 14.47
C LYS A 139 -6.34 15.17 15.00
N GLY A 140 -5.54 14.14 15.24
CA GLY A 140 -4.19 14.34 15.76
C GLY A 140 -3.52 13.06 16.20
N SER A 141 -2.60 13.18 17.15
CA SER A 141 -1.85 12.07 17.76
C SER A 141 -1.95 12.11 19.28
N GLY A 142 -1.90 10.95 19.94
CA GLY A 142 -1.95 10.81 21.40
C GLY A 142 -3.22 10.09 21.84
N ARG A 143 -3.65 10.29 23.10
CA ARG A 143 -4.86 9.65 23.63
C ARG A 143 -5.63 10.62 24.51
N ARG A 144 -6.88 10.94 24.15
CA ARG A 144 -7.83 11.66 25.00
C ARG A 144 -9.23 11.13 24.71
N THR A 145 -9.92 10.67 25.74
CA THR A 145 -11.24 10.06 25.62
C THR A 145 -12.27 10.89 26.38
N ALA A 146 -13.24 11.44 25.65
CA ALA A 146 -14.29 12.32 26.16
C ALA A 146 -15.65 11.63 26.14
N SER A 147 -16.61 12.07 26.95
CA SER A 147 -17.96 11.48 26.91
C SER A 147 -18.68 11.91 25.64
N SER A 148 -19.34 10.97 24.97
CA SER A 148 -20.22 11.24 23.84
C SER A 148 -21.64 11.60 24.32
N TYR A 149 -22.47 12.09 23.41
CA TYR A 149 -23.90 12.27 23.60
C TYR A 149 -24.62 10.93 23.81
N ASP A 150 -24.24 9.90 23.06
CA ASP A 150 -24.85 8.57 23.13
C ASP A 150 -24.46 7.79 24.41
N GLY A 151 -23.32 8.12 25.02
CA GLY A 151 -22.94 7.63 26.34
C GLY A 151 -23.65 8.37 27.48
N GLU A 152 -23.41 9.67 27.60
CA GLU A 152 -24.04 10.53 28.61
C GLU A 152 -24.36 11.92 28.05
N MET A 153 -25.60 12.11 27.59
CA MET A 153 -26.12 13.36 26.99
C MET A 153 -25.75 14.66 27.74
N ASN A 154 -25.70 14.65 29.07
CA ASN A 154 -25.38 15.82 29.89
C ASN A 154 -23.87 16.09 30.04
N LYS A 155 -23.01 15.20 29.53
CA LYS A 155 -21.54 15.29 29.53
C LYS A 155 -20.95 15.46 28.14
N ALA A 156 -21.78 15.39 27.10
CA ALA A 156 -21.39 15.60 25.71
C ALA A 156 -20.64 16.92 25.49
N PRO A 157 -19.81 17.03 24.44
CA PRO A 157 -19.06 18.25 24.17
C PRO A 157 -19.96 19.48 24.05
N LEU A 158 -19.58 20.57 24.74
CA LEU A 158 -20.34 21.82 24.75
C LEU A 158 -19.56 22.93 24.03
N LEU A 159 -20.14 23.49 22.97
CA LEU A 159 -19.63 24.69 22.31
C LEU A 159 -20.19 25.95 22.99
N SER A 160 -19.33 26.77 23.56
CA SER A 160 -19.67 28.10 24.10
C SER A 160 -19.19 29.18 23.14
N VAL A 161 -20.06 30.14 22.79
CA VAL A 161 -19.72 31.26 21.90
C VAL A 161 -20.16 32.58 22.53
N LEU A 162 -19.23 33.51 22.69
CA LEU A 162 -19.45 34.90 23.08
C LEU A 162 -19.41 35.77 21.81
N TYR A 163 -20.38 36.67 21.63
CA TYR A 163 -20.48 37.51 20.43
C TYR A 163 -21.13 38.86 20.70
N THR A 164 -20.84 39.83 19.85
CA THR A 164 -21.31 41.22 19.91
C THR A 164 -22.18 41.57 18.70
N ASN A 165 -23.47 41.86 18.94
CA ASN A 165 -24.42 42.27 17.91
C ASN A 165 -24.14 43.71 17.48
N SER A 166 -23.54 43.87 16.29
CA SER A 166 -23.34 45.18 15.68
C SER A 166 -24.50 45.52 14.76
N VAL A 167 -25.47 46.31 15.21
CA VAL A 167 -26.41 47.00 14.31
C VAL A 167 -26.11 48.50 14.38
N THR A 168 -25.58 49.01 13.26
CA THR A 168 -25.43 50.43 12.86
C THR A 168 -24.72 51.37 13.83
N ALA A 169 -23.42 51.55 13.60
CA ALA A 169 -22.71 52.77 13.99
C ALA A 169 -23.19 53.96 13.11
N PRO A 170 -23.44 55.14 13.67
CA PRO A 170 -23.52 56.37 12.88
C PRO A 170 -22.11 56.83 12.45
N VAL A 171 -22.05 57.38 11.24
CA VAL A 171 -20.94 58.14 10.65
C VAL A 171 -20.58 59.33 11.58
N PRO A 172 -19.30 59.71 11.74
CA PRO A 172 -18.92 60.82 12.61
C PRO A 172 -19.28 62.16 11.96
N GLU A 173 -20.22 62.91 12.54
CA GLU A 173 -20.39 64.33 12.25
C GLU A 173 -19.61 65.19 13.27
N LYS A 174 -18.77 66.05 12.71
CA LYS A 174 -18.19 67.33 13.17
C LYS A 174 -18.47 67.76 14.64
N PRO A 175 -17.44 68.19 15.39
CA PRO A 175 -17.52 68.41 16.84
C PRO A 175 -18.33 69.67 17.19
N VAL A 176 -19.29 69.50 18.08
CA VAL A 176 -19.90 70.56 18.89
C VAL A 176 -19.44 70.32 20.34
N ILE A 177 -19.01 71.41 20.98
CA ILE A 177 -18.44 71.48 22.32
C ILE A 177 -19.50 71.00 23.34
N GLU A 178 -19.24 69.93 24.08
CA GLU A 178 -20.05 69.55 25.25
C GLU A 178 -19.65 70.42 26.45
N GLU A 179 -20.55 71.32 26.83
CA GLU A 179 -20.56 72.01 28.13
C GLU A 179 -20.73 70.99 29.28
N PRO A 180 -20.29 71.30 30.52
CA PRO A 180 -20.30 70.37 31.65
C PRO A 180 -21.68 69.75 31.86
N VAL A 181 -21.75 68.44 31.61
CA VAL A 181 -23.00 67.70 31.67
C VAL A 181 -23.25 67.26 33.12
N VAL A 182 -24.27 67.84 33.75
CA VAL A 182 -24.71 67.45 35.09
C VAL A 182 -25.77 66.36 34.94
N SER A 183 -25.56 65.21 35.57
CA SER A 183 -26.60 64.19 35.72
C SER A 183 -27.70 64.69 36.65
N LYS A 184 -28.88 64.96 36.09
CA LYS A 184 -30.11 65.31 36.82
C LYS A 184 -31.07 64.13 36.82
N GLN A 185 -31.94 64.09 37.83
CA GLN A 185 -33.03 63.12 37.91
C GLN A 185 -34.38 63.85 37.72
N PHE A 186 -35.13 63.44 36.72
CA PHE A 186 -36.52 63.84 36.49
C PHE A 186 -37.42 62.73 36.99
N THR A 187 -38.52 63.09 37.66
CA THR A 187 -39.54 62.12 38.04
C THR A 187 -40.92 62.63 37.71
N SER A 188 -41.77 61.76 37.17
CA SER A 188 -43.15 62.09 36.84
C SER A 188 -44.08 61.03 37.40
N ARG A 189 -45.03 61.46 38.23
CA ARG A 189 -46.05 60.58 38.80
C ARG A 189 -47.33 60.76 38.02
N ILE A 190 -48.07 59.67 37.83
CA ILE A 190 -49.42 59.72 37.25
C ILE A 190 -50.29 60.70 38.03
N SER A 191 -50.94 61.60 37.30
CA SER A 191 -51.61 62.78 37.87
C SER A 191 -53.09 62.91 37.50
N SER A 192 -53.64 61.96 36.75
CA SER A 192 -55.04 61.94 36.31
C SER A 192 -55.57 60.51 36.22
N SER A 193 -56.86 60.31 36.44
CA SER A 193 -57.55 59.02 36.28
C SER A 193 -57.52 58.49 34.83
N LEU A 194 -57.26 59.36 33.85
CA LEU A 194 -57.11 58.97 32.44
C LEU A 194 -55.67 58.63 32.06
N ASP A 195 -54.75 58.64 33.03
CA ASP A 195 -53.33 58.39 32.81
C ASP A 195 -52.87 57.03 33.37
N ASP A 196 -53.66 56.33 34.16
CA ASP A 196 -53.49 54.91 34.48
C ASP A 196 -54.77 54.12 34.25
N VAL A 197 -54.81 53.40 33.14
CA VAL A 197 -55.99 52.65 32.73
C VAL A 197 -55.68 51.17 32.56
N GLU A 198 -56.72 50.37 32.78
CA GLU A 198 -56.72 48.93 32.63
C GLU A 198 -57.65 48.56 31.48
N GLU A 199 -57.12 47.88 30.45
CA GLU A 199 -57.89 47.33 29.33
C GLU A 199 -58.03 45.81 29.39
N GLU A 200 -59.27 45.31 29.41
CA GLU A 200 -59.62 43.87 29.35
C GLU A 200 -59.54 43.30 27.92
N GLU A 201 -59.63 41.97 27.77
CA GLU A 201 -59.58 41.26 26.49
C GLU A 201 -60.62 41.73 25.46
N ASP A 202 -61.82 42.11 25.93
CA ASP A 202 -62.91 42.60 25.08
C ASP A 202 -62.77 44.09 24.72
N GLY A 203 -61.67 44.70 25.17
CA GLY A 203 -61.32 46.10 24.94
C GLY A 203 -61.97 47.07 25.92
N ASN A 204 -62.73 46.62 26.93
CA ASN A 204 -63.27 47.52 27.96
C ASN A 204 -62.14 48.19 28.74
N ILE A 205 -62.27 49.50 29.00
CA ILE A 205 -61.26 50.30 29.69
C ILE A 205 -61.78 50.85 31.01
N TYR A 206 -61.09 50.52 32.08
CA TYR A 206 -61.29 51.11 33.40
C TYR A 206 -60.36 52.31 33.58
N THR A 207 -60.96 53.50 33.67
CA THR A 207 -60.26 54.77 33.83
C THR A 207 -60.44 55.36 35.24
N ASN A 208 -60.81 54.54 36.21
CA ASN A 208 -61.07 54.94 37.59
C ASN A 208 -60.88 53.78 38.59
N SER A 209 -60.03 52.81 38.24
CA SER A 209 -59.75 51.64 39.08
C SER A 209 -59.00 52.09 40.34
N SER A 210 -59.31 51.48 41.50
CA SER A 210 -58.64 51.81 42.77
C SER A 210 -57.23 51.22 42.89
N ASP A 211 -56.85 50.37 41.96
CA ASP A 211 -55.55 49.75 41.84
C ASP A 211 -55.19 49.62 40.36
N ILE A 212 -53.96 49.18 40.07
CA ILE A 212 -53.51 48.85 38.73
C ILE A 212 -53.11 47.38 38.75
N GLU A 213 -53.95 46.55 38.17
CA GLU A 213 -53.67 45.16 37.94
C GLU A 213 -52.79 45.06 36.69
N LEU A 214 -51.47 45.07 36.88
CA LEU A 214 -50.51 44.93 35.77
C LEU A 214 -50.86 43.73 34.89
N ILE A 215 -51.37 42.65 35.54
CA ILE A 215 -52.13 41.53 34.95
C ILE A 215 -53.04 40.91 36.02
N TYR A 216 -54.28 40.52 35.64
CA TYR A 216 -55.26 39.86 36.52
C TYR A 216 -55.31 38.34 36.33
N ASP A 217 -54.61 37.59 37.19
CA ASP A 217 -54.72 36.13 37.45
C ASP A 217 -55.16 35.19 36.29
N GLY A 218 -54.66 35.42 35.06
CA GLY A 218 -54.90 34.56 33.89
C GLY A 218 -55.82 35.13 32.81
N GLU A 219 -56.48 36.26 33.06
CA GLU A 219 -57.27 37.00 32.06
C GLU A 219 -56.37 38.00 31.32
N TYR A 220 -56.66 38.26 30.04
CA TYR A 220 -55.91 39.24 29.25
C TYR A 220 -56.19 40.63 29.81
N GLN A 221 -55.11 41.27 30.26
CA GLN A 221 -55.15 42.61 30.82
C GLN A 221 -53.94 43.38 30.27
N VAL A 222 -54.21 44.53 29.68
CA VAL A 222 -53.17 45.46 29.22
C VAL A 222 -53.30 46.74 30.02
N VAL A 223 -52.18 47.21 30.55
CA VAL A 223 -52.14 48.45 31.34
C VAL A 223 -51.53 49.56 30.52
N GLY A 224 -52.23 50.69 30.45
CA GLY A 224 -51.74 51.93 29.87
C GLY A 224 -51.37 52.92 30.97
N LEU A 225 -50.11 53.34 31.00
CA LEU A 225 -49.60 54.34 31.92
C LEU A 225 -49.09 55.55 31.15
N ARG A 226 -49.60 56.74 31.44
CA ARG A 226 -49.28 57.97 30.74
C ARG A 226 -48.64 58.97 31.69
N PHE A 227 -47.50 59.52 31.29
CA PHE A 227 -46.70 60.42 32.11
C PHE A 227 -46.44 61.72 31.35
N ALA A 228 -46.66 62.87 31.99
CA ALA A 228 -46.13 64.13 31.49
C ALA A 228 -44.61 64.16 31.66
N VAL A 229 -43.86 64.35 30.58
CA VAL A 229 -42.40 64.31 30.60
C VAL A 229 -41.88 65.69 30.19
N ASP A 230 -41.42 66.46 31.17
CA ASP A 230 -40.91 67.82 30.98
C ASP A 230 -39.41 67.82 30.66
N LEU A 231 -39.06 67.04 29.63
CA LEU A 231 -37.71 66.97 29.10
C LEU A 231 -37.71 67.52 27.67
N PRO A 232 -36.79 68.44 27.34
CA PRO A 232 -36.59 68.90 25.97
C PRO A 232 -36.40 67.74 24.99
N GLN A 233 -36.80 67.95 23.73
CA GLN A 233 -36.53 67.00 22.65
C GLN A 233 -35.05 66.66 22.55
N GLY A 234 -34.75 65.39 22.35
CA GLY A 234 -33.38 64.90 22.22
C GLY A 234 -32.57 64.98 23.52
N THR A 235 -33.21 65.24 24.67
CA THR A 235 -32.55 65.15 25.98
C THR A 235 -31.95 63.78 26.14
N ARG A 236 -30.66 63.72 26.47
CA ARG A 236 -29.95 62.46 26.66
C ARG A 236 -30.31 61.82 28.00
N ILE A 237 -30.91 60.64 27.94
CA ILE A 237 -31.35 59.83 29.06
C ILE A 237 -30.29 58.76 29.32
N ASP A 238 -29.76 58.73 30.54
CA ASP A 238 -28.78 57.75 30.99
C ASP A 238 -29.44 56.47 31.52
N GLU A 239 -30.53 56.60 32.25
CA GLU A 239 -31.28 55.48 32.84
C GLU A 239 -32.75 55.89 33.04
N ALA A 240 -33.71 55.01 32.79
CA ALA A 240 -35.10 55.26 33.15
C ALA A 240 -35.80 54.00 33.67
N ASN A 241 -36.68 54.15 34.66
CA ASN A 241 -37.45 53.04 35.20
C ASN A 241 -38.82 53.49 35.73
N LEU A 242 -39.78 52.57 35.77
CA LEU A 242 -41.03 52.77 36.49
C LEU A 242 -40.92 52.17 37.88
N GLN A 243 -41.25 52.96 38.89
CA GLN A 243 -41.36 52.54 40.28
C GLN A 243 -42.84 52.38 40.66
N PHE A 244 -43.24 51.14 40.97
CA PHE A 244 -44.57 50.83 41.47
C PHE A 244 -44.61 50.77 43.00
N THR A 245 -45.78 51.06 43.57
CA THR A 245 -46.09 50.80 44.99
C THR A 245 -47.06 49.64 45.07
N VAL A 246 -46.77 48.62 45.88
CA VAL A 246 -47.65 47.44 46.03
C VAL A 246 -48.98 47.86 46.67
N ASP A 247 -50.11 47.65 45.98
CA ASP A 247 -51.43 47.72 46.63
C ASP A 247 -51.81 46.35 47.22
N LYS A 248 -51.86 45.29 46.41
CA LYS A 248 -52.19 43.93 46.89
C LYS A 248 -50.97 42.99 46.82
N VAL A 249 -50.83 42.16 47.85
CA VAL A 249 -49.77 41.16 47.91
C VAL A 249 -49.99 40.09 46.85
N SER A 250 -48.94 39.77 46.09
CA SER A 250 -48.96 38.73 45.03
C SER A 250 -47.70 37.88 45.10
N ARG A 251 -47.82 36.58 44.81
CA ARG A 251 -46.75 35.59 45.05
C ARG A 251 -46.39 34.69 43.86
N GLY A 252 -47.23 34.65 42.82
CA GLY A 252 -46.98 33.86 41.61
C GLY A 252 -45.86 34.44 40.74
N ALA A 253 -45.30 33.63 39.86
CA ALA A 253 -44.39 34.10 38.82
C ALA A 253 -45.12 35.09 37.89
N SER A 254 -44.37 36.02 37.32
CA SER A 254 -44.88 36.99 36.35
C SER A 254 -43.84 37.24 35.27
N SER A 255 -44.30 37.39 34.04
CA SER A 255 -43.49 37.73 32.87
C SER A 255 -44.22 38.83 32.12
N LEU A 256 -43.67 40.04 32.19
CA LEU A 256 -44.25 41.26 31.64
C LEU A 256 -43.36 41.75 30.51
N GLU A 257 -43.97 42.45 29.57
CA GLU A 257 -43.31 43.13 28.47
C GLU A 257 -43.74 44.59 28.52
N ILE A 258 -42.76 45.49 28.48
CA ILE A 258 -42.94 46.93 28.56
C ILE A 258 -42.65 47.51 27.18
N GLY A 259 -43.63 48.20 26.62
CA GLY A 259 -43.49 48.95 25.38
C GLY A 259 -43.84 50.42 25.59
N VAL A 260 -43.38 51.27 24.67
CA VAL A 260 -43.68 52.71 24.65
C VAL A 260 -44.37 53.03 23.33
N GLU A 261 -45.42 53.83 23.38
CA GLU A 261 -46.13 54.29 22.19
C GLU A 261 -45.21 55.11 21.28
N GLN A 262 -45.21 54.79 19.99
CA GLN A 262 -44.49 55.51 18.96
C GLN A 262 -45.26 56.78 18.56
N THR A 263 -45.34 57.74 19.49
CA THR A 263 -45.93 59.07 19.26
C THR A 263 -45.17 60.14 20.05
N PRO A 264 -45.01 61.36 19.52
CA PRO A 264 -44.30 62.43 20.22
C PRO A 264 -45.14 63.06 21.35
N ASN A 265 -46.46 62.85 21.35
CA ASN A 265 -47.35 63.28 22.43
C ASN A 265 -48.57 62.37 22.50
N ALA A 266 -48.56 61.46 23.47
CA ALA A 266 -49.64 60.51 23.69
C ALA A 266 -50.92 61.25 24.10
N ALA A 267 -52.03 60.98 23.40
CA ALA A 267 -53.34 61.44 23.84
C ALA A 267 -53.74 60.76 25.17
N PRO A 268 -54.53 61.42 26.05
CA PRO A 268 -55.08 60.78 27.24
C PRO A 268 -55.83 59.49 26.88
N PHE A 269 -55.81 58.50 27.77
CA PHE A 269 -56.61 57.30 27.53
C PHE A 269 -58.11 57.65 27.57
N GLN A 270 -58.88 56.95 26.75
CA GLN A 270 -60.33 57.13 26.63
C GLN A 270 -61.05 55.81 26.85
N LYS A 271 -62.35 55.86 27.19
CA LYS A 271 -63.18 54.67 27.37
C LYS A 271 -63.57 53.96 26.05
N SER A 272 -63.02 54.39 24.92
CA SER A 272 -63.23 53.72 23.64
C SER A 272 -62.55 52.35 23.64
N SER A 273 -63.21 51.31 23.15
CA SER A 273 -62.65 49.96 23.18
C SER A 273 -61.27 49.89 22.52
N TYR A 274 -60.35 49.14 23.14
CA TYR A 274 -58.98 48.91 22.66
C TYR A 274 -58.05 50.14 22.61
N ASN A 275 -58.37 51.24 23.32
CA ASN A 275 -57.55 52.47 23.33
C ASN A 275 -56.11 52.30 23.83
N VAL A 276 -55.79 51.23 24.56
CA VAL A 276 -54.44 50.89 25.00
C VAL A 276 -53.79 49.91 24.02
N SER A 277 -54.41 48.77 23.72
CA SER A 277 -53.78 47.74 22.89
C SER A 277 -53.65 48.12 21.41
N SER A 278 -54.47 49.06 20.92
CA SER A 278 -54.37 49.58 19.55
C SER A 278 -53.27 50.63 19.37
N ARG A 279 -52.64 51.10 20.46
CA ARG A 279 -51.53 52.06 20.36
C ARG A 279 -50.37 51.42 19.64
N THR A 280 -49.89 52.12 18.61
CA THR A 280 -48.70 51.66 17.87
C THR A 280 -47.49 51.86 18.74
N LEU A 281 -46.83 50.77 19.14
CA LEU A 281 -45.64 50.80 19.97
C LEU A 281 -44.38 50.78 19.11
N PHE A 282 -43.27 51.28 19.64
CA PHE A 282 -41.98 51.00 19.03
C PHE A 282 -41.73 49.49 18.94
N ALA A 283 -41.02 49.05 17.89
CA ALA A 283 -40.73 47.62 17.66
C ALA A 283 -39.86 46.97 18.77
N ARG A 284 -39.24 47.79 19.62
CA ARG A 284 -38.44 47.39 20.78
C ARG A 284 -39.32 47.30 22.02
N SER A 285 -39.09 46.31 22.86
CA SER A 285 -39.74 46.15 24.16
C SER A 285 -38.73 45.66 25.20
N VAL A 286 -39.05 45.87 26.48
CA VAL A 286 -38.22 45.41 27.60
C VAL A 286 -38.98 44.35 28.38
N ALA A 287 -38.40 43.15 28.43
CA ALA A 287 -38.93 42.06 29.23
C ALA A 287 -38.65 42.30 30.72
N TRP A 288 -39.66 42.10 31.56
CA TRP A 288 -39.59 42.26 33.01
C TRP A 288 -40.26 41.10 33.73
N SER A 289 -39.51 40.37 34.53
CA SER A 289 -40.03 39.27 35.35
C SER A 289 -39.93 39.61 36.83
N PRO A 290 -40.82 40.46 37.39
CA PRO A 290 -40.69 40.91 38.77
C PRO A 290 -40.85 39.75 39.75
N SER A 291 -40.10 39.80 40.85
CA SER A 291 -40.26 38.86 41.97
C SER A 291 -41.58 39.12 42.73
N ALA A 292 -41.95 38.21 43.63
CA ALA A 292 -43.19 38.28 44.39
C ALA A 292 -43.31 39.56 45.24
N TRP A 293 -44.43 40.28 45.13
CA TRP A 293 -44.71 41.49 45.92
C TRP A 293 -45.34 41.13 47.26
N ARG A 294 -44.49 40.90 48.27
CA ARG A 294 -44.89 40.26 49.54
C ARG A 294 -45.48 41.20 50.60
N LYS A 295 -45.41 42.53 50.43
CA LYS A 295 -45.81 43.52 51.44
C LYS A 295 -46.53 44.71 50.81
N ARG A 296 -47.78 44.97 51.22
CA ARG A 296 -48.55 46.17 50.85
C ARG A 296 -47.78 47.44 51.24
N GLY A 297 -47.77 48.43 50.34
CA GLY A 297 -47.09 49.71 50.49
C GLY A 297 -45.57 49.71 50.25
N ARG A 298 -44.97 48.57 49.85
CA ARG A 298 -43.53 48.52 49.50
C ARG A 298 -43.32 49.14 48.11
N ALA A 299 -42.28 49.96 47.97
CA ALA A 299 -41.79 50.49 46.71
C ALA A 299 -40.25 50.46 46.73
N GLY A 300 -39.68 49.33 46.35
CA GLY A 300 -38.23 49.12 46.27
C GLY A 300 -37.81 48.50 44.94
N ALA A 301 -36.57 48.03 44.85
CA ALA A 301 -35.99 47.48 43.62
C ALA A 301 -36.81 46.31 43.01
N GLU A 302 -37.48 45.51 43.84
CA GLU A 302 -38.36 44.41 43.37
C GLU A 302 -39.67 44.88 42.70
N GLN A 303 -40.06 46.14 42.91
CA GLN A 303 -41.23 46.80 42.32
C GLN A 303 -40.83 47.79 41.22
N ARG A 304 -39.56 47.78 40.83
CA ARG A 304 -38.99 48.65 39.80
C ARG A 304 -38.79 47.85 38.52
N THR A 305 -39.09 48.45 37.39
CA THR A 305 -38.78 47.85 36.08
C THR A 305 -37.27 47.79 35.86
N PRO A 306 -36.78 46.97 34.91
CA PRO A 306 -35.44 47.12 34.35
C PRO A 306 -35.32 48.50 33.68
N ASP A 307 -34.11 48.82 33.24
CA ASP A 307 -33.87 50.06 32.51
C ASP A 307 -34.67 50.07 31.20
N ILE A 308 -35.53 51.08 31.06
CA ILE A 308 -36.35 51.37 29.87
C ILE A 308 -35.90 52.66 29.19
N SER A 309 -34.74 53.21 29.55
CA SER A 309 -34.12 54.42 28.95
C SER A 309 -34.18 54.40 27.43
N ALA A 310 -33.81 53.28 26.79
CA ALA A 310 -33.81 53.15 25.34
C ALA A 310 -35.21 53.23 24.70
N LEU A 311 -36.28 52.87 25.42
CA LEU A 311 -37.65 53.03 24.94
C LEU A 311 -38.11 54.49 25.05
N ILE A 312 -37.74 55.16 26.15
CA ILE A 312 -38.12 56.56 26.41
C ILE A 312 -37.30 57.53 25.58
N GLN A 313 -36.00 57.26 25.41
CA GLN A 313 -35.11 58.00 24.51
C GLN A 313 -35.68 58.00 23.09
N ALA A 314 -36.18 56.85 22.61
CA ALA A 314 -36.80 56.78 21.28
C ALA A 314 -38.03 57.69 21.14
N ALA A 315 -38.80 57.90 22.21
CA ALA A 315 -39.94 58.82 22.21
C ALA A 315 -39.50 60.29 22.28
N VAL A 316 -38.55 60.62 23.17
CA VAL A 316 -37.99 61.97 23.35
C VAL A 316 -37.18 62.44 22.13
N ASP A 317 -36.63 61.50 21.36
CA ASP A 317 -35.90 61.77 20.12
C ASP A 317 -36.82 62.00 18.92
N GLN A 318 -38.14 61.77 19.04
CA GLN A 318 -39.04 61.98 17.91
C GLN A 318 -38.98 63.45 17.46
N PRO A 319 -38.97 63.72 16.13
CA PRO A 319 -38.81 65.07 15.57
C PRO A 319 -39.81 66.12 16.09
N ASP A 320 -40.99 65.67 16.52
CA ASP A 320 -42.08 66.54 16.99
C ASP A 320 -42.27 66.52 18.51
N TRP A 321 -41.33 65.92 19.27
CA TRP A 321 -41.39 65.91 20.73
C TRP A 321 -41.20 67.32 21.31
N GLN A 322 -41.92 67.64 22.39
CA GLN A 322 -41.82 68.91 23.11
C GLN A 322 -41.79 68.65 24.63
N ALA A 323 -41.07 69.47 25.38
CA ALA A 323 -41.06 69.39 26.85
C ALA A 323 -42.48 69.59 27.39
N GLY A 324 -42.93 68.66 28.24
CA GLY A 324 -44.29 68.61 28.78
C GLY A 324 -45.24 67.73 27.98
N ASN A 325 -44.79 67.17 26.84
CA ASN A 325 -45.54 66.14 26.14
C ASN A 325 -45.68 64.89 27.00
N HIS A 326 -46.68 64.09 26.66
CA HIS A 326 -46.98 62.89 27.43
C HIS A 326 -46.49 61.64 26.72
N LEU A 327 -45.90 60.76 27.50
CA LEU A 327 -45.45 59.44 27.10
C LEU A 327 -46.48 58.40 27.54
N ALA A 328 -46.91 57.50 26.66
CA ALA A 328 -47.69 56.33 27.06
C ALA A 328 -46.81 55.07 27.06
N VAL A 329 -46.77 54.40 28.21
CA VAL A 329 -46.16 53.09 28.43
C VAL A 329 -47.27 52.05 28.45
N VAL A 330 -47.09 50.97 27.70
CA VAL A 330 -48.02 49.85 27.64
C VAL A 330 -47.34 48.62 28.24
N ILE A 331 -48.01 47.99 29.22
CA ILE A 331 -47.52 46.80 29.91
C ILE A 331 -48.51 45.66 29.65
N LYS A 332 -47.99 44.52 29.17
CA LYS A 332 -48.74 43.29 28.91
C LYS A 332 -47.91 42.07 29.31
N GLY A 333 -48.49 40.86 29.35
CA GLY A 333 -47.73 39.63 29.62
C GLY A 333 -48.55 38.54 30.31
N SER A 334 -47.96 37.87 31.30
CA SER A 334 -48.66 36.92 32.20
C SER A 334 -48.27 37.05 33.68
N GLY A 335 -49.12 36.54 34.57
CA GLY A 335 -48.91 36.51 36.03
C GLY A 335 -49.83 37.49 36.78
N ARG A 336 -49.50 37.82 38.03
CA ARG A 336 -50.30 38.77 38.83
C ARG A 336 -49.42 39.73 39.62
N ARG A 337 -49.51 41.03 39.34
CA ARG A 337 -48.91 42.13 40.12
C ARG A 337 -49.91 43.27 40.23
N VAL A 338 -50.14 43.76 41.45
CA VAL A 338 -51.18 44.76 41.72
C VAL A 338 -50.54 45.97 42.38
N ALA A 339 -50.51 47.09 41.66
CA ALA A 339 -49.94 48.36 42.11
C ALA A 339 -51.04 49.33 42.55
N SER A 340 -50.70 50.38 43.29
CA SER A 340 -51.64 51.47 43.56
C SER A 340 -51.85 52.31 42.30
N SER A 341 -53.11 52.66 41.99
CA SER A 341 -53.47 53.65 40.97
C SER A 341 -53.58 55.05 41.53
N PHE A 342 -53.77 56.03 40.66
CA PHE A 342 -54.11 57.41 40.97
C PHE A 342 -55.43 57.52 41.72
N ASP A 343 -56.49 56.87 41.24
CA ASP A 343 -57.82 56.91 41.88
C ASP A 343 -57.87 56.16 43.22
N GLY A 344 -56.97 55.19 43.41
CA GLY A 344 -56.75 54.55 44.71
C GLY A 344 -56.02 55.46 45.68
N LYS A 345 -54.78 55.82 45.33
CA LYS A 345 -53.89 56.67 46.13
C LYS A 345 -52.93 57.44 45.22
N ALA A 346 -53.29 58.67 44.87
CA ALA A 346 -52.51 59.56 44.03
C ALA A 346 -51.03 59.69 44.43
N ASP A 347 -50.69 59.71 45.74
CA ASP A 347 -49.30 59.81 46.20
C ASP A 347 -48.49 58.49 46.04
N LYS A 348 -49.16 57.38 45.71
CA LYS A 348 -48.59 56.03 45.52
C LYS A 348 -48.73 55.50 44.09
N ALA A 349 -49.42 56.21 43.21
CA ALA A 349 -49.54 55.90 41.78
C ALA A 349 -48.16 55.70 41.12
N PRO A 350 -48.04 54.98 39.99
CA PRO A 350 -46.76 54.73 39.33
C PRO A 350 -45.92 55.99 39.15
N LEU A 351 -44.63 55.88 39.42
CA LEU A 351 -43.66 56.96 39.27
C LEU A 351 -42.66 56.59 38.19
N LEU A 352 -42.59 57.38 37.13
CA LEU A 352 -41.50 57.35 36.17
C LEU A 352 -40.29 58.09 36.75
N VAL A 353 -39.12 57.47 36.69
CA VAL A 353 -37.84 58.05 37.11
C VAL A 353 -36.89 58.01 35.91
N ILE A 354 -36.31 59.16 35.55
CA ILE A 354 -35.39 59.33 34.43
C ILE A 354 -34.15 60.05 34.95
N ASN A 355 -32.99 59.41 34.85
CA ASN A 355 -31.68 60.05 35.01
C ASN A 355 -31.24 60.55 33.63
N TYR A 356 -30.96 61.84 33.52
CA TYR A 356 -30.69 62.49 32.25
C TYR A 356 -29.65 63.59 32.42
N GLN A 357 -29.10 64.00 31.29
CA GLN A 357 -27.98 64.93 31.23
C GLN A 357 -28.46 66.32 30.83
N THR A 358 -28.08 67.35 31.60
CA THR A 358 -28.34 68.76 31.26
C THR A 358 -27.13 69.64 31.51
N SER A 359 -26.97 70.66 30.68
CA SER A 359 -26.11 71.81 30.93
C SER A 359 -26.87 72.88 31.76
N GLU A 360 -26.36 73.29 32.93
CA GLU A 360 -26.86 74.47 33.67
C GLU A 360 -26.09 75.73 33.23
N GLY A 361 -26.68 76.92 33.03
CA GLY A 361 -28.03 77.41 33.29
C GLY A 361 -28.14 78.92 33.00
N GLY A 362 -29.20 79.58 33.48
CA GLY A 362 -29.15 81.03 33.73
C GLY A 362 -30.46 81.84 33.75
N GLY A 363 -30.71 82.52 34.89
CA GLY A 363 -31.51 83.75 35.02
C GLY A 363 -32.34 83.81 36.33
N THR A 364 -32.26 84.81 37.24
CA THR A 364 -31.75 86.19 37.21
C THR A 364 -31.57 86.83 38.61
N THR A 365 -30.48 87.64 38.76
CA THR A 365 -30.27 88.97 39.41
C THR A 365 -30.37 89.26 40.94
N GLU A 366 -29.31 89.97 41.44
CA GLU A 366 -29.21 91.05 42.49
C GLU A 366 -28.38 90.72 43.77
N PRO A 367 -27.60 91.61 44.47
CA PRO A 367 -26.73 92.78 44.15
C PRO A 367 -25.22 92.58 44.59
N GLN A 368 -24.29 93.48 44.22
CA GLN A 368 -22.82 93.27 44.29
C GLN A 368 -22.12 93.46 45.68
N LEU A 369 -21.26 92.50 46.05
CA LEU A 369 -20.27 92.49 47.17
C LEU A 369 -18.82 92.69 46.61
N PRO A 370 -17.80 93.04 47.43
CA PRO A 370 -16.42 93.23 46.94
C PRO A 370 -15.77 91.92 46.48
N ASN A 371 -15.16 91.93 45.28
CA ASN A 371 -14.59 90.76 44.61
C ASN A 371 -13.33 90.15 45.29
N HIS A 372 -13.22 88.83 45.29
CA HIS A 372 -12.11 87.99 45.73
C HIS A 372 -11.55 87.23 44.53
N ALA A 373 -10.22 87.22 44.39
CA ALA A 373 -9.57 86.51 43.29
C ALA A 373 -9.87 85.00 43.30
N PRO A 374 -10.00 84.36 42.11
CA PRO A 374 -10.29 82.95 42.01
C PRO A 374 -9.15 82.07 42.53
N THR A 375 -9.46 80.87 42.98
CA THR A 375 -8.47 79.84 43.32
C THR A 375 -8.46 78.76 42.25
N ILE A 376 -7.31 78.11 42.01
CA ILE A 376 -7.18 77.00 41.07
C ILE A 376 -6.25 75.91 41.63
N SER A 377 -6.67 74.66 41.51
CA SER A 377 -5.97 73.48 42.02
C SER A 377 -6.22 72.25 41.14
N GLY A 378 -5.39 71.22 41.26
CA GLY A 378 -5.50 69.99 40.48
C GLY A 378 -4.14 69.35 40.22
N LEU A 379 -4.13 68.03 40.06
CA LEU A 379 -2.92 67.24 39.76
C LEU A 379 -3.17 66.43 38.48
N PRO A 380 -2.70 66.90 37.31
CA PRO A 380 -2.82 66.16 36.06
C PRO A 380 -1.96 64.90 36.07
N ALA A 381 -2.39 63.89 35.31
CA ALA A 381 -1.55 62.73 35.02
C ALA A 381 -0.32 63.19 34.22
N SER A 382 0.87 62.76 34.65
CA SER A 382 2.14 63.16 34.05
C SER A 382 2.61 62.25 32.92
N VAL A 383 1.88 61.16 32.65
CA VAL A 383 2.18 60.18 31.60
C VAL A 383 0.91 59.72 30.89
N VAL A 384 1.01 59.47 29.58
CA VAL A 384 -0.03 58.82 28.76
C VAL A 384 0.64 58.05 27.63
N ALA A 385 0.11 56.88 27.26
CA ALA A 385 0.62 56.17 26.09
C ALA A 385 -0.02 56.70 24.80
N GLU A 386 0.68 56.58 23.68
CA GLU A 386 0.07 56.83 22.37
C GLU A 386 -1.18 55.98 22.17
N ASN A 387 -2.17 56.55 21.49
CA ASN A 387 -3.54 56.05 21.30
C ASN A 387 -4.37 55.83 22.57
N ALA A 388 -3.84 56.12 23.77
CA ALA A 388 -4.63 56.16 25.00
C ALA A 388 -5.24 57.57 25.22
N PRO A 389 -6.52 57.67 25.63
CA PRO A 389 -7.14 58.96 25.87
C PRO A 389 -6.54 59.66 27.10
N TYR A 390 -6.26 60.95 26.98
CA TYR A 390 -5.85 61.85 28.07
C TYR A 390 -6.99 62.82 28.43
N TYR A 391 -7.25 62.98 29.72
CA TYR A 391 -8.25 63.93 30.22
C TYR A 391 -7.85 64.50 31.58
N PHE A 392 -7.90 65.82 31.72
CA PHE A 392 -7.65 66.53 32.98
C PHE A 392 -8.52 67.79 33.08
N VAL A 393 -9.12 68.05 34.25
CA VAL A 393 -9.85 69.29 34.54
C VAL A 393 -9.34 69.84 35.88
N PRO A 394 -8.87 71.10 35.94
CA PRO A 394 -8.52 71.73 37.21
C PRO A 394 -9.79 72.12 37.98
N ALA A 395 -9.74 72.02 39.31
CA ALA A 395 -10.77 72.57 40.17
C ALA A 395 -10.46 74.05 40.43
N ALA A 396 -11.37 74.94 40.03
CA ALA A 396 -11.31 76.35 40.39
C ALA A 396 -12.58 76.78 41.09
N ASP A 397 -12.44 77.72 42.02
CA ASP A 397 -13.53 78.24 42.82
C ASP A 397 -13.33 79.74 43.04
N ASP A 398 -14.44 80.46 43.08
CA ASP A 398 -14.49 81.90 43.29
C ASP A 398 -15.45 82.19 44.43
N ALA A 399 -14.96 82.88 45.45
CA ALA A 399 -15.73 83.07 46.68
C ALA A 399 -16.97 83.97 46.48
N ASP A 400 -16.99 84.78 45.42
CA ASP A 400 -18.10 85.67 45.07
C ASP A 400 -19.01 85.07 43.98
N GLY A 401 -18.64 83.91 43.44
CA GLY A 401 -19.36 83.22 42.38
C GLY A 401 -19.26 83.93 41.03
N ASP A 402 -18.21 84.74 40.83
CA ASP A 402 -17.97 85.44 39.57
C ASP A 402 -17.64 84.44 38.45
N LYS A 403 -18.01 84.83 37.22
CA LYS A 403 -17.84 83.94 36.06
C LYS A 403 -16.36 83.76 35.75
N LEU A 404 -15.88 82.54 35.88
CA LEU A 404 -14.50 82.18 35.60
C LEU A 404 -14.23 81.94 34.11
N SER A 405 -13.08 82.42 33.65
CA SER A 405 -12.54 82.14 32.33
C SER A 405 -11.11 81.61 32.46
N PHE A 406 -10.82 80.54 31.74
CA PHE A 406 -9.53 79.87 31.78
C PHE A 406 -8.72 80.13 30.50
N SER A 407 -7.40 80.12 30.64
CA SER A 407 -6.45 80.16 29.53
C SER A 407 -5.36 79.14 29.75
N VAL A 408 -4.82 78.61 28.64
CA VAL A 408 -3.72 77.64 28.66
C VAL A 408 -2.52 78.18 27.88
N ARG A 409 -1.32 77.83 28.34
CA ARG A 409 -0.07 77.98 27.58
C ARG A 409 0.57 76.62 27.36
N ASN A 410 1.35 76.51 26.28
CA ASN A 410 2.12 75.30 25.94
C ASN A 410 1.26 74.03 25.79
N LEU A 411 0.03 74.17 25.29
CA LEU A 411 -0.84 73.03 25.03
C LEU A 411 -0.23 72.14 23.93
N PRO A 412 -0.10 70.81 24.15
CA PRO A 412 0.33 69.88 23.11
C PRO A 412 -0.57 69.94 21.87
N ALA A 413 -0.01 69.78 20.67
CA ALA A 413 -0.78 69.87 19.41
C ALA A 413 -1.86 68.76 19.27
N TRP A 414 -1.66 67.62 19.95
CA TRP A 414 -2.62 66.53 20.00
C TRP A 414 -3.76 66.75 21.02
N ALA A 415 -3.62 67.76 21.90
CA ALA A 415 -4.57 68.06 22.96
C ALA A 415 -5.42 69.29 22.61
N SER A 416 -6.65 69.29 23.12
CA SER A 416 -7.60 70.39 23.08
C SER A 416 -7.76 70.99 24.47
N PHE A 417 -8.05 72.29 24.55
CA PHE A 417 -8.31 73.00 25.80
C PHE A 417 -9.66 73.70 25.75
N ASP A 418 -10.46 73.51 26.79
CA ASP A 418 -11.73 74.21 26.98
C ASP A 418 -11.52 75.44 27.91
N PRO A 419 -11.62 76.68 27.39
CA PRO A 419 -11.45 77.89 28.18
C PRO A 419 -12.59 78.17 29.17
N ALA A 420 -13.72 77.44 29.11
CA ALA A 420 -14.81 77.59 30.08
C ALA A 420 -14.58 76.76 31.35
N THR A 421 -13.96 75.58 31.22
CA THR A 421 -13.76 74.62 32.32
C THR A 421 -12.31 74.45 32.73
N GLY A 422 -11.36 74.93 31.90
CA GLY A 422 -9.94 74.64 32.04
C GLY A 422 -9.55 73.23 31.65
N ALA A 423 -10.46 72.42 31.08
CA ALA A 423 -10.22 71.04 30.73
C ALA A 423 -9.19 70.90 29.59
N ILE A 424 -8.27 69.94 29.74
CA ILE A 424 -7.40 69.44 28.66
C ILE A 424 -7.83 68.03 28.30
N SER A 425 -8.12 67.77 27.03
CA SER A 425 -8.51 66.46 26.52
C SER A 425 -7.87 66.14 25.17
N GLY A 426 -7.62 64.87 24.87
CA GLY A 426 -7.10 64.45 23.57
C GLY A 426 -6.52 63.06 23.59
N THR A 427 -6.22 62.52 22.41
CA THR A 427 -5.54 61.23 22.25
C THR A 427 -4.26 61.45 21.45
N PRO A 428 -3.06 61.34 22.04
CA PRO A 428 -1.82 61.42 21.29
C PRO A 428 -1.76 60.31 20.24
N GLY A 429 -1.53 60.68 18.98
CA GLY A 429 -1.26 59.69 17.92
C GLY A 429 0.18 59.20 17.96
N PHE A 430 0.56 58.31 17.04
CA PHE A 430 1.90 57.69 16.96
C PHE A 430 3.08 58.63 16.63
N ASP A 431 2.81 59.91 16.36
CA ASP A 431 3.85 60.93 16.14
C ASP A 431 3.97 61.88 17.34
N ALA A 432 3.29 61.57 18.45
CA ALA A 432 3.16 62.45 19.60
C ALA A 432 4.07 62.09 20.78
N ALA A 433 4.81 60.97 20.72
CA ALA A 433 5.79 60.57 21.71
C ALA A 433 6.77 61.71 22.04
N GLY A 434 6.99 61.94 23.34
CA GLY A 434 7.85 63.01 23.83
C GLY A 434 7.30 63.72 25.07
N ASN A 435 8.09 64.67 25.58
CA ASN A 435 7.74 65.45 26.77
C ASN A 435 7.21 66.83 26.39
N TYR A 436 6.03 67.15 26.91
CA TYR A 436 5.38 68.45 26.76
C TYR A 436 5.43 69.17 28.11
N ASP A 437 6.35 70.12 28.25
CA ASP A 437 6.66 70.77 29.52
C ASP A 437 5.98 72.14 29.69
N LEU A 438 5.89 72.58 30.96
CA LEU A 438 5.44 73.92 31.35
C LEU A 438 4.01 74.26 30.88
N ILE A 439 3.15 73.26 30.79
CA ILE A 439 1.71 73.43 30.55
C ILE A 439 1.16 74.19 31.75
N GLY A 440 0.65 75.40 31.51
CA GLY A 440 0.14 76.27 32.55
C GLY A 440 -1.31 76.63 32.27
N ILE A 441 -2.17 76.45 33.27
CA ILE A 441 -3.59 76.85 33.21
C ILE A 441 -3.79 78.02 34.17
N SER A 442 -4.32 79.12 33.67
CA SER A 442 -4.68 80.30 34.46
C SER A 442 -6.19 80.51 34.42
N VAL A 443 -6.77 80.98 35.52
CA VAL A 443 -8.19 81.32 35.66
C VAL A 443 -8.35 82.77 36.08
N THR A 444 -9.34 83.48 35.56
CA THR A 444 -9.67 84.86 35.91
C THR A 444 -11.18 85.06 36.07
N ASP A 445 -11.58 85.92 36.99
CA ASP A 445 -12.95 86.39 37.19
C ASP A 445 -13.29 87.64 36.34
N GLY A 446 -12.33 88.11 35.52
CA GLY A 446 -12.43 89.34 34.72
C GLY A 446 -11.78 90.58 35.38
N THR A 447 -11.34 90.48 36.63
CA THR A 447 -10.63 91.53 37.37
C THR A 447 -9.31 91.06 37.99
N GLU A 448 -9.26 89.85 38.56
CA GLU A 448 -8.08 89.22 39.15
C GLU A 448 -7.86 87.82 38.54
N SER A 449 -6.66 87.24 38.74
CA SER A 449 -6.33 85.92 38.17
C SER A 449 -5.46 85.06 39.07
N ALA A 450 -5.64 83.74 38.96
CA ALA A 450 -4.79 82.72 39.60
C ALA A 450 -4.27 81.73 38.55
N THR A 451 -3.13 81.11 38.83
CA THR A 451 -2.48 80.17 37.90
C THR A 451 -2.13 78.88 38.61
N LEU A 452 -2.50 77.76 37.99
CA LEU A 452 -2.10 76.44 38.43
C LEU A 452 -0.58 76.28 38.23
N ALA A 453 0.08 75.60 39.16
CA ALA A 453 1.49 75.26 38.99
C ALA A 453 1.70 74.54 37.65
N GLY A 454 2.68 74.99 36.87
CA GLY A 454 2.96 74.41 35.56
C GLY A 454 3.35 72.94 35.69
N PHE A 455 2.86 72.10 34.78
CA PHE A 455 3.10 70.66 34.77
C PHE A 455 3.57 70.18 33.40
N SER A 456 3.92 68.90 33.33
CA SER A 456 4.38 68.24 32.11
C SER A 456 3.56 66.99 31.82
N ILE A 457 3.38 66.67 30.54
CA ILE A 457 2.83 65.39 30.08
C ILE A 457 3.91 64.69 29.26
N ALA A 458 4.31 63.50 29.69
CA ALA A 458 5.15 62.61 28.91
C ALA A 458 4.27 61.63 28.12
N VAL A 459 4.31 61.71 26.80
CA VAL A 459 3.67 60.72 25.92
C VAL A 459 4.66 59.58 25.70
N SER A 460 4.33 58.38 26.18
CA SER A 460 5.13 57.19 25.95
C SER A 460 4.79 56.56 24.61
N ASP A 461 5.82 56.31 23.81
CA ASP A 461 5.76 55.62 22.53
C ASP A 461 5.12 54.23 22.65
N THR A 462 4.33 53.83 21.64
CA THR A 462 3.69 52.51 21.57
C THR A 462 4.09 51.82 20.27
N ASN A 463 4.93 50.79 20.40
CA ASN A 463 5.51 50.02 19.29
C ASN A 463 4.46 49.54 18.27
N ARG A 464 4.66 49.89 16.99
CA ARG A 464 3.90 49.40 15.84
C ARG A 464 4.64 48.22 15.22
N LEU A 465 3.89 47.19 14.81
CA LEU A 465 4.51 46.01 14.20
C LEU A 465 5.29 46.35 12.91
N PRO A 466 6.41 45.67 12.63
CA PRO A 466 7.17 45.92 11.42
C PRO A 466 6.41 45.36 10.21
N THR A 467 6.58 45.98 9.06
CA THR A 467 6.01 45.52 7.79
C THR A 467 7.06 44.77 6.98
N ILE A 468 6.67 43.69 6.27
CA ILE A 468 7.54 42.95 5.35
C ILE A 468 6.80 42.59 4.07
N SER A 469 7.46 42.75 2.93
CA SER A 469 6.91 42.46 1.60
C SER A 469 8.00 42.00 0.62
N GLY A 470 7.60 41.39 -0.49
CA GLY A 470 8.51 40.95 -1.54
C GLY A 470 8.00 39.69 -2.23
N SER A 471 8.47 39.44 -3.45
CA SER A 471 8.14 38.26 -4.24
C SER A 471 9.41 37.51 -4.62
N PRO A 472 9.79 36.46 -3.88
CA PRO A 472 10.96 35.65 -4.19
C PRO A 472 10.78 34.89 -5.51
N GLY A 473 11.88 34.66 -6.22
CA GLY A 473 11.89 33.83 -7.42
C GLY A 473 11.60 32.36 -7.09
N GLY A 474 10.71 31.73 -7.87
CA GLY A 474 10.26 30.36 -7.59
C GLY A 474 11.16 29.25 -8.14
N SER A 475 12.13 29.57 -9.01
CA SER A 475 13.02 28.57 -9.59
C SER A 475 14.41 29.12 -9.92
N ILE A 476 15.40 28.23 -9.89
CA ILE A 476 16.75 28.48 -10.36
C ILE A 476 17.35 27.19 -10.93
N THR A 477 18.45 27.30 -11.67
CA THR A 477 19.22 26.17 -12.17
C THR A 477 20.51 26.05 -11.37
N GLU A 478 20.99 24.83 -11.11
CA GLU A 478 22.29 24.63 -10.46
C GLU A 478 23.40 25.46 -11.13
N GLY A 479 24.35 25.96 -10.33
CA GLY A 479 25.41 26.87 -10.77
C GLY A 479 25.00 28.34 -10.96
N SER A 480 23.70 28.67 -10.95
CA SER A 480 23.21 30.06 -11.04
C SER A 480 23.03 30.69 -9.66
N THR A 481 23.37 31.98 -9.50
CA THR A 481 23.22 32.67 -8.21
C THR A 481 21.77 33.08 -7.95
N TYR A 482 21.21 32.62 -6.83
CA TYR A 482 19.95 33.08 -6.26
C TYR A 482 20.19 34.27 -5.33
N SER A 483 19.36 35.31 -5.42
CA SER A 483 19.32 36.40 -4.44
C SER A 483 17.90 36.94 -4.30
N PHE A 484 17.44 37.05 -3.06
CA PHE A 484 16.18 37.69 -2.72
C PHE A 484 16.34 38.49 -1.43
N THR A 485 16.03 39.79 -1.50
CA THR A 485 15.95 40.66 -0.31
C THR A 485 14.51 41.15 -0.18
N PRO A 486 13.81 40.85 0.94
CA PRO A 486 12.49 41.40 1.19
C PRO A 486 12.61 42.90 1.54
N ASN A 487 11.57 43.66 1.24
CA ASN A 487 11.43 45.02 1.71
C ASN A 487 10.75 44.97 3.09
N ALA A 488 11.41 45.51 4.11
CA ALA A 488 10.81 45.69 5.42
C ALA A 488 11.00 47.11 5.92
N SER A 489 10.03 47.59 6.68
CA SER A 489 10.06 48.91 7.30
C SER A 489 9.33 48.87 8.63
N ASP A 490 9.87 49.60 9.59
CA ASP A 490 9.23 49.87 10.85
C ASP A 490 8.75 51.33 10.87
N ALA A 491 7.56 51.56 11.43
CA ALA A 491 6.96 52.89 11.43
C ALA A 491 7.52 53.80 12.52
N ASP A 492 8.03 53.23 13.63
CA ASP A 492 8.67 53.92 14.76
C ASP A 492 10.18 54.13 14.52
N GLY A 493 10.71 53.47 13.49
CA GLY A 493 12.13 53.55 13.12
C GLY A 493 13.01 52.58 13.91
N ASP A 494 12.39 51.58 14.54
CA ASP A 494 13.09 50.57 15.31
C ASP A 494 14.01 49.71 14.43
N ALA A 495 15.07 49.20 15.06
CA ALA A 495 16.07 48.42 14.38
C ALA A 495 15.52 47.03 14.00
N LEU A 496 15.38 46.79 12.70
CA LEU A 496 14.87 45.53 12.18
C LEU A 496 15.91 44.40 12.23
N ALA A 497 15.49 43.23 12.70
CA ALA A 497 16.24 41.98 12.65
C ALA A 497 15.44 40.91 11.92
N PHE A 498 16.09 40.18 11.03
CA PHE A 498 15.46 39.17 10.18
C PHE A 498 15.82 37.75 10.63
N ARG A 499 14.87 36.83 10.44
CA ARG A 499 15.03 35.40 10.68
C ARG A 499 14.51 34.62 9.48
N ILE A 500 15.01 33.40 9.32
CA ILE A 500 14.57 32.50 8.26
C ILE A 500 14.38 31.09 8.80
N SER A 501 13.29 30.46 8.39
CA SER A 501 12.98 29.04 8.63
C SER A 501 12.97 28.30 7.30
N ASN A 502 13.33 27.01 7.33
CA ASN A 502 13.43 26.14 6.14
C ASN A 502 14.37 26.66 5.05
N LYS A 503 15.38 27.46 5.42
CA LYS A 503 16.41 27.95 4.49
C LYS A 503 17.12 26.77 3.79
N PRO A 504 17.25 26.78 2.45
CA PRO A 504 18.05 25.79 1.74
C PRO A 504 19.49 25.72 2.28
N VAL A 505 20.06 24.52 2.30
CA VAL A 505 21.43 24.30 2.82
C VAL A 505 22.49 25.04 2.01
N TRP A 506 22.27 25.20 0.70
CA TRP A 506 23.16 25.90 -0.22
C TRP A 506 23.07 27.43 -0.13
N ALA A 507 22.08 27.98 0.58
CA ALA A 507 21.87 29.43 0.68
C ALA A 507 22.40 30.01 2.00
N GLY A 508 22.98 31.20 1.96
CA GLY A 508 23.25 32.07 3.09
C GLY A 508 22.11 33.04 3.36
N PHE A 509 21.97 33.50 4.60
CA PHE A 509 20.95 34.48 4.99
C PHE A 509 21.56 35.58 5.85
N ASN A 510 21.32 36.83 5.47
CA ASN A 510 21.78 37.99 6.23
C ASN A 510 20.68 38.46 7.18
N THR A 511 20.88 38.27 8.48
CA THR A 511 19.89 38.62 9.53
C THR A 511 19.69 40.12 9.73
N VAL A 512 20.48 40.99 9.10
CA VAL A 512 20.33 42.45 9.17
C VAL A 512 19.52 42.98 7.98
N THR A 513 19.64 42.37 6.81
CA THR A 513 18.98 42.85 5.58
C THR A 513 17.84 41.94 5.11
N GLY A 514 17.73 40.73 5.66
CA GLY A 514 16.80 39.71 5.18
C GLY A 514 17.23 39.06 3.85
N ASN A 515 18.42 39.40 3.33
CA ASN A 515 18.88 38.89 2.03
C ASN A 515 19.20 37.39 2.10
N LEU A 516 18.46 36.61 1.34
CA LEU A 516 18.69 35.20 1.07
C LEU A 516 19.50 35.06 -0.23
N THR A 517 20.75 34.60 -0.15
CA THR A 517 21.64 34.48 -1.31
C THR A 517 22.36 33.15 -1.36
N GLY A 518 22.61 32.60 -2.53
CA GLY A 518 23.51 31.45 -2.67
C GLY A 518 23.54 30.92 -4.09
N THR A 519 24.47 30.00 -4.36
CA THR A 519 24.54 29.28 -5.62
C THR A 519 24.38 27.79 -5.32
N PRO A 520 23.29 27.13 -5.74
CA PRO A 520 23.14 25.68 -5.61
C PRO A 520 24.24 24.98 -6.41
N GLY A 521 24.95 24.04 -5.77
CA GLY A 521 25.96 23.19 -6.41
C GLY A 521 25.37 21.88 -6.92
N ALA A 522 26.20 21.04 -7.54
CA ALA A 522 25.78 19.71 -8.00
C ALA A 522 25.14 18.87 -6.88
N GLY A 523 24.05 18.17 -7.19
CA GLY A 523 23.30 17.33 -6.24
C GLY A 523 22.37 18.10 -5.30
N THR A 524 22.04 19.36 -5.60
CA THR A 524 21.07 20.18 -4.85
C THR A 524 19.75 20.39 -5.60
N ALA A 525 19.59 19.78 -6.77
CA ALA A 525 18.34 19.72 -7.51
C ALA A 525 17.21 19.16 -6.63
N GLY A 526 16.06 19.84 -6.68
CA GLY A 526 14.93 19.52 -5.82
C GLY A 526 14.08 20.74 -5.46
N SER A 527 13.04 20.49 -4.67
CA SER A 527 12.10 21.52 -4.22
C SER A 527 12.32 21.86 -2.76
N TYR A 528 12.64 23.11 -2.48
CA TYR A 528 12.81 23.65 -1.13
C TYR A 528 11.59 24.49 -0.76
N GLY A 529 10.60 23.85 -0.11
CA GLY A 529 9.31 24.46 0.20
C GLY A 529 9.23 25.09 1.59
N ASN A 530 8.18 25.90 1.78
CA ASN A 530 7.81 26.53 3.05
C ASN A 530 8.95 27.38 3.67
N ILE A 531 9.72 28.06 2.82
CA ILE A 531 10.74 29.01 3.26
C ILE A 531 10.02 30.23 3.81
N LEU A 532 10.25 30.54 5.09
CA LEU A 532 9.59 31.63 5.81
C LEU A 532 10.64 32.64 6.25
N ILE A 533 10.54 33.87 5.76
CA ILE A 533 11.36 34.99 6.23
C ILE A 533 10.49 35.86 7.12
N SER A 534 10.94 36.08 8.36
CA SER A 534 10.30 36.99 9.30
C SER A 534 11.22 38.15 9.66
N VAL A 535 10.62 39.27 10.03
CA VAL A 535 11.28 40.46 10.55
C VAL A 535 10.70 40.80 11.91
N THR A 536 11.54 41.25 12.84
CA THR A 536 11.17 41.73 14.16
C THR A 536 11.85 43.07 14.44
N ASP A 537 11.17 43.96 15.12
CA ASP A 537 11.69 45.21 15.71
C ASP A 537 12.28 44.99 17.13
N GLY A 538 12.16 43.77 17.68
CA GLY A 538 12.55 43.41 19.03
C GLY A 538 11.39 43.26 20.02
N ALA A 539 10.19 43.74 19.69
CA ALA A 539 8.96 43.59 20.45
C ALA A 539 7.95 42.68 19.74
N GLU A 540 7.70 42.94 18.46
CA GLU A 540 6.73 42.25 17.61
C GLU A 540 7.39 41.66 16.37
N SER A 541 6.66 40.87 15.58
CA SER A 541 7.20 40.21 14.38
C SER A 541 6.19 40.11 13.25
N ALA A 542 6.64 40.31 12.01
CA ALA A 542 5.88 40.04 10.80
C ALA A 542 6.59 38.99 9.93
N THR A 543 5.82 38.19 9.20
CA THR A 543 6.34 37.08 8.40
C THR A 543 5.82 37.17 6.97
N LEU A 544 6.71 37.03 5.99
CA LEU A 544 6.35 36.90 4.59
C LEU A 544 5.64 35.55 4.36
N ALA A 545 4.69 35.50 3.41
CA ALA A 545 4.08 34.24 3.01
C ALA A 545 5.17 33.21 2.62
N GLY A 546 4.99 31.97 3.09
CA GLY A 546 5.92 30.88 2.80
C GLY A 546 6.03 30.64 1.30
N PHE A 547 7.25 30.46 0.80
CA PHE A 547 7.52 30.24 -0.62
C PHE A 547 8.38 29.00 -0.87
N THR A 548 8.46 28.62 -2.14
CA THR A 548 9.22 27.46 -2.61
C THR A 548 10.25 27.90 -3.63
N ILE A 549 11.47 27.38 -3.52
CA ILE A 549 12.49 27.48 -4.57
C ILE A 549 12.66 26.10 -5.19
N VAL A 550 12.40 25.98 -6.49
CA VAL A 550 12.69 24.79 -7.27
C VAL A 550 14.06 24.92 -7.92
N VAL A 551 15.02 24.13 -7.46
CA VAL A 551 16.33 24.01 -8.11
C VAL A 551 16.22 22.95 -9.20
N SER A 552 16.31 23.38 -10.45
CA SER A 552 16.41 22.51 -11.61
C SER A 552 17.85 22.03 -11.78
N ASN A 553 18.02 20.74 -12.08
CA ASN A 553 19.33 20.15 -12.35
C ASN A 553 19.94 20.82 -13.60
N ASN A 554 21.23 21.16 -13.55
CA ASN A 554 21.99 21.58 -14.72
C ASN A 554 22.86 20.43 -15.22
N ASN A 555 22.19 19.35 -15.59
CA ASN A 555 22.80 18.06 -15.87
C ASN A 555 23.82 18.13 -17.02
N SER A 556 25.04 17.67 -16.79
CA SER A 556 26.04 17.43 -17.83
C SER A 556 25.98 15.97 -18.24
N ALA A 557 25.70 15.70 -19.52
CA ALA A 557 25.65 14.32 -20.00
C ALA A 557 26.94 13.53 -19.67
N PRO A 558 26.82 12.23 -19.32
CA PRO A 558 27.96 11.43 -18.93
C PRO A 558 28.89 11.23 -20.12
N THR A 559 30.17 11.05 -19.85
CA THR A 559 31.17 10.69 -20.86
C THR A 559 31.50 9.21 -20.76
N ILE A 560 31.64 8.53 -21.90
CA ILE A 560 32.04 7.12 -21.97
C ILE A 560 33.12 6.92 -23.02
N THR A 561 34.17 6.18 -22.67
CA THR A 561 35.32 5.88 -23.53
C THR A 561 35.79 4.44 -23.31
N GLY A 562 36.52 3.89 -24.29
CA GLY A 562 37.06 2.54 -24.23
C GLY A 562 37.11 1.89 -25.60
N SER A 563 38.02 0.93 -25.76
CA SER A 563 38.21 0.19 -27.01
C SER A 563 38.09 -1.31 -26.75
N PRO A 564 36.92 -1.92 -27.01
CA PRO A 564 36.74 -3.35 -26.84
C PRO A 564 37.58 -4.15 -27.84
N ALA A 565 38.00 -5.36 -27.46
CA ALA A 565 38.63 -6.28 -28.38
C ALA A 565 37.60 -6.75 -29.42
N THR A 566 37.93 -6.68 -30.71
CA THR A 566 37.00 -7.00 -31.81
C THR A 566 37.08 -8.46 -32.26
N SER A 567 37.91 -9.28 -31.61
CA SER A 567 38.06 -10.71 -31.92
C SER A 567 38.40 -11.52 -30.69
N ILE A 568 37.87 -12.74 -30.60
CA ILE A 568 38.15 -13.69 -29.53
C ILE A 568 38.03 -15.11 -30.07
N ALA A 569 38.82 -16.05 -29.55
CA ALA A 569 38.62 -17.48 -29.86
C ALA A 569 37.51 -18.06 -28.99
N GLU A 570 36.81 -19.07 -29.48
CA GLU A 570 35.89 -19.86 -28.66
C GLU A 570 36.57 -20.35 -27.38
N ARG A 571 35.79 -20.43 -26.30
CA ARG A 571 36.18 -20.77 -24.92
C ARG A 571 37.15 -19.82 -24.23
N ALA A 572 37.76 -18.87 -24.94
CA ALA A 572 38.57 -17.84 -24.31
C ALA A 572 37.70 -16.86 -23.51
N THR A 573 38.23 -16.31 -22.42
CA THR A 573 37.50 -15.35 -21.59
C THR A 573 37.54 -13.97 -22.24
N TYR A 574 36.37 -13.45 -22.58
CA TYR A 574 36.18 -12.07 -23.00
C TYR A 574 35.86 -11.20 -21.78
N THR A 575 36.50 -10.04 -21.67
CA THR A 575 36.12 -9.01 -20.70
C THR A 575 36.46 -7.63 -21.25
N PHE A 576 35.53 -6.69 -21.10
CA PHE A 576 35.70 -5.30 -21.44
C PHE A 576 34.91 -4.44 -20.45
N ILE A 577 35.58 -3.46 -19.84
CA ILE A 577 34.96 -2.46 -18.96
C ILE A 577 35.21 -1.10 -19.61
N PRO A 578 34.17 -0.33 -19.98
CA PRO A 578 34.34 1.04 -20.44
C PRO A 578 34.69 1.96 -19.27
N ASN A 579 35.40 3.05 -19.57
CA ASN A 579 35.60 4.14 -18.62
C ASN A 579 34.48 5.16 -18.83
N ALA A 580 33.64 5.36 -17.81
CA ALA A 580 32.67 6.44 -17.81
C ALA A 580 32.86 7.35 -16.61
N SER A 581 32.53 8.62 -16.81
CA SER A 581 32.55 9.64 -15.76
C SER A 581 31.49 10.68 -16.05
N ASP A 582 30.89 11.15 -14.97
CA ASP A 582 29.96 12.26 -14.98
C ASP A 582 30.63 13.50 -14.38
N ALA A 583 30.39 14.68 -14.97
CA ALA A 583 31.01 15.93 -14.49
C ALA A 583 30.36 16.44 -13.21
N ASP A 584 29.08 16.13 -13.00
CA ASP A 584 28.29 16.53 -11.82
C ASP A 584 28.37 15.48 -10.70
N GLY A 585 28.91 14.29 -11.02
CA GLY A 585 29.13 13.21 -10.07
C GLY A 585 27.91 12.31 -9.88
N ASP A 586 26.97 12.35 -10.83
CA ASP A 586 25.75 11.57 -10.81
C ASP A 586 26.02 10.06 -10.92
N ALA A 587 25.11 9.27 -10.35
CA ALA A 587 25.22 7.82 -10.34
C ALA A 587 24.98 7.27 -11.76
N LEU A 588 25.98 6.55 -12.28
CA LEU A 588 25.94 6.02 -13.64
C LEU A 588 25.29 4.64 -13.70
N SER A 589 24.45 4.44 -14.70
CA SER A 589 23.87 3.15 -15.07
C SER A 589 24.15 2.84 -16.53
N PHE A 590 24.49 1.59 -16.83
CA PHE A 590 24.90 1.15 -18.15
C PHE A 590 23.85 0.25 -18.78
N SER A 591 23.74 0.33 -20.11
CA SER A 591 22.89 -0.53 -20.92
C SER A 591 23.64 -1.01 -22.16
N ILE A 592 23.16 -2.08 -22.76
CA ILE A 592 23.76 -2.67 -23.94
C ILE A 592 22.69 -3.11 -24.93
N THR A 593 22.87 -2.73 -26.19
CA THR A 593 22.07 -3.20 -27.33
C THR A 593 22.87 -4.21 -28.14
N ASN A 594 22.19 -5.21 -28.71
CA ASN A 594 22.79 -6.31 -29.47
C ASN A 594 23.88 -7.09 -28.71
N LYS A 595 23.73 -7.21 -27.38
CA LYS A 595 24.62 -8.02 -26.54
C LYS A 595 24.70 -9.45 -27.11
N PRO A 596 25.92 -9.99 -27.34
CA PRO A 596 26.07 -11.38 -27.74
C PRO A 596 25.37 -12.34 -26.78
N LYS A 597 24.77 -13.41 -27.30
CA LYS A 597 24.00 -14.36 -26.48
C LYS A 597 24.85 -15.05 -25.42
N TRP A 598 26.12 -15.30 -25.73
CA TRP A 598 27.09 -15.92 -24.83
C TRP A 598 27.63 -14.99 -23.74
N ALA A 599 27.42 -13.67 -23.83
CA ALA A 599 28.00 -12.70 -22.92
C ALA A 599 27.05 -12.30 -21.79
N GLY A 600 27.58 -12.10 -20.58
CA GLY A 600 26.98 -11.34 -19.49
C GLY A 600 27.27 -9.85 -19.62
N PHE A 601 26.45 -9.03 -18.96
CA PHE A 601 26.65 -7.59 -18.88
C PHE A 601 26.30 -7.09 -17.47
N ASP A 602 27.21 -6.37 -16.84
CA ASP A 602 26.98 -5.71 -15.56
C ASP A 602 26.48 -4.28 -15.79
N PRO A 603 25.22 -3.96 -15.46
CA PRO A 603 24.67 -2.62 -15.65
C PRO A 603 25.26 -1.57 -14.71
N THR A 604 26.04 -1.95 -13.69
CA THR A 604 26.66 -1.01 -12.75
C THR A 604 28.02 -0.53 -13.25
N THR A 605 28.78 -1.42 -13.86
CA THR A 605 30.16 -1.13 -14.32
C THR A 605 30.27 -1.00 -15.84
N GLY A 606 29.21 -1.38 -16.58
CA GLY A 606 29.26 -1.50 -18.04
C GLY A 606 30.09 -2.68 -18.52
N GLN A 607 30.51 -3.60 -17.63
CA GLN A 607 31.36 -4.71 -17.98
C GLN A 607 30.62 -5.68 -18.92
N LEU A 608 31.14 -5.86 -20.13
CA LEU A 608 30.78 -6.94 -21.04
C LEU A 608 31.76 -8.11 -20.83
N PHE A 609 31.26 -9.28 -20.41
CA PHE A 609 32.11 -10.42 -20.09
C PHE A 609 31.48 -11.75 -20.51
N GLY A 610 32.29 -12.79 -20.69
CA GLY A 610 31.78 -14.13 -20.94
C GLY A 610 32.77 -15.01 -21.70
N ASN A 611 32.35 -16.24 -21.98
CA ASN A 611 33.14 -17.22 -22.72
C ASN A 611 32.27 -17.73 -23.89
N PRO A 612 32.53 -17.32 -25.14
CA PRO A 612 31.80 -17.86 -26.29
C PRO A 612 32.00 -19.38 -26.36
N GLY A 613 30.92 -20.13 -26.59
CA GLY A 613 30.96 -21.56 -26.82
C GLY A 613 31.18 -21.92 -28.29
N TYR A 614 31.23 -23.22 -28.58
CA TYR A 614 31.46 -23.75 -29.92
C TYR A 614 30.36 -23.47 -30.96
N ASN A 615 29.21 -22.95 -30.52
CA ASN A 615 28.11 -22.58 -31.41
C ASN A 615 28.03 -21.05 -31.60
N ASP A 616 29.00 -20.31 -31.08
CA ASP A 616 29.02 -18.86 -31.09
C ASP A 616 30.00 -18.28 -32.13
N ALA A 617 30.72 -19.12 -32.89
CA ALA A 617 31.54 -18.71 -34.02
C ALA A 617 30.77 -17.82 -35.01
N GLY A 618 31.43 -16.75 -35.46
CA GLY A 618 30.85 -15.77 -36.37
C GLY A 618 30.98 -14.33 -35.86
N ILE A 619 30.27 -13.42 -36.51
CA ILE A 619 30.34 -11.97 -36.22
C ILE A 619 29.11 -11.57 -35.41
N TRP A 620 29.34 -11.06 -34.21
CA TRP A 620 28.34 -10.42 -33.38
C TRP A 620 28.44 -8.90 -33.57
N GLY A 621 27.59 -8.35 -34.44
CA GLY A 621 27.65 -6.95 -34.89
C GLY A 621 26.77 -5.99 -34.10
N ASP A 622 26.94 -4.70 -34.39
CA ASP A 622 26.11 -3.59 -33.92
C ASP A 622 25.97 -3.51 -32.39
N ILE A 623 27.00 -3.94 -31.65
CA ILE A 623 27.03 -3.89 -30.20
C ILE A 623 27.21 -2.44 -29.78
N LEU A 624 26.29 -1.94 -28.95
CA LEU A 624 26.29 -0.57 -28.46
C LEU A 624 26.16 -0.57 -26.94
N ILE A 625 27.23 -0.15 -26.25
CA ILE A 625 27.19 0.09 -24.81
C ILE A 625 26.93 1.58 -24.59
N SER A 626 25.92 1.88 -23.78
CA SER A 626 25.53 3.23 -23.39
C SER A 626 25.58 3.40 -21.88
N VAL A 627 25.85 4.62 -21.43
CA VAL A 627 25.78 5.03 -20.03
C VAL A 627 24.78 6.17 -19.90
N THR A 628 24.04 6.19 -18.81
CA THR A 628 23.11 7.26 -18.44
C THR A 628 23.30 7.62 -16.97
N ASP A 629 23.13 8.90 -16.66
CA ASP A 629 23.02 9.46 -15.31
C ASP A 629 21.55 9.47 -14.80
N GLY A 630 20.60 8.96 -15.60
CA GLY A 630 19.16 8.99 -15.35
C GLY A 630 18.41 10.12 -16.08
N THR A 631 19.12 11.09 -16.64
CA THR A 631 18.58 12.23 -17.41
C THR A 631 19.07 12.21 -18.86
N ASP A 632 20.39 12.21 -19.05
CA ASP A 632 21.04 12.18 -20.36
C ASP A 632 21.78 10.85 -20.57
N SER A 633 22.25 10.61 -21.80
CA SER A 633 23.00 9.40 -22.12
C SER A 633 24.09 9.65 -23.15
N ALA A 634 25.15 8.84 -23.06
CA ALA A 634 26.20 8.75 -24.06
C ALA A 634 26.50 7.29 -24.38
N SER A 635 27.04 7.04 -25.56
CA SER A 635 27.36 5.70 -26.02
C SER A 635 28.76 5.63 -26.59
N LEU A 636 29.37 4.45 -26.49
CA LEU A 636 30.55 4.14 -27.28
C LEU A 636 30.21 4.11 -28.78
N ALA A 637 31.24 4.15 -29.62
CA ALA A 637 31.06 3.77 -31.02
C ALA A 637 30.55 2.32 -31.11
N VAL A 638 29.62 2.06 -32.03
CA VAL A 638 29.18 0.69 -32.32
C VAL A 638 30.38 -0.17 -32.74
N PHE A 639 30.41 -1.40 -32.25
CA PHE A 639 31.49 -2.33 -32.57
C PHE A 639 30.94 -3.74 -32.80
N SER A 640 31.82 -4.61 -33.30
CA SER A 640 31.53 -6.03 -33.53
C SER A 640 32.59 -6.90 -32.88
N ILE A 641 32.19 -8.07 -32.38
CA ILE A 641 33.11 -9.11 -31.91
C ILE A 641 33.06 -10.28 -32.89
N THR A 642 34.20 -10.63 -33.47
CA THR A 642 34.37 -11.85 -34.27
C THR A 642 34.83 -12.99 -33.36
N VAL A 643 33.99 -14.00 -33.19
CA VAL A 643 34.36 -15.25 -32.51
C VAL A 643 34.96 -16.19 -33.55
N SER A 644 36.26 -16.48 -33.43
CA SER A 644 36.94 -17.42 -34.33
C SER A 644 36.73 -18.86 -33.86
N ASN A 645 36.34 -19.74 -34.77
CA ASN A 645 36.16 -21.16 -34.50
C ASN A 645 37.47 -21.77 -33.98
N THR A 646 37.39 -22.60 -32.93
CA THR A 646 38.50 -23.39 -32.43
C THR A 646 38.22 -24.87 -32.72
N ASN A 647 39.02 -25.47 -33.61
CA ASN A 647 38.84 -26.84 -34.10
C ASN A 647 38.60 -27.84 -32.96
N ARG A 648 37.57 -28.68 -33.11
CA ARG A 648 37.27 -29.84 -32.26
C ARG A 648 37.62 -31.11 -33.01
N ALA A 649 38.36 -32.02 -32.37
CA ALA A 649 38.65 -33.32 -32.97
C ALA A 649 37.38 -34.04 -33.46
N PRO A 650 37.47 -34.79 -34.57
CA PRO A 650 36.38 -35.61 -35.04
C PRO A 650 36.10 -36.74 -34.06
N VAL A 651 34.86 -37.20 -34.00
CA VAL A 651 34.49 -38.41 -33.25
C VAL A 651 34.27 -39.57 -34.20
N ILE A 652 34.72 -40.76 -33.80
CA ILE A 652 34.54 -42.01 -34.56
C ILE A 652 33.97 -43.11 -33.65
N SER A 653 33.02 -43.87 -34.18
CA SER A 653 32.32 -44.94 -33.47
C SER A 653 31.95 -46.09 -34.42
N GLY A 654 31.63 -47.24 -33.85
CA GLY A 654 31.22 -48.43 -34.59
C GLY A 654 31.83 -49.69 -34.00
N SER A 655 31.09 -50.80 -34.11
CA SER A 655 31.50 -52.12 -33.61
C SER A 655 31.64 -53.07 -34.79
N PRO A 656 32.87 -53.29 -35.30
CA PRO A 656 33.10 -54.25 -36.37
C PRO A 656 32.78 -55.66 -35.91
N ALA A 657 32.24 -56.49 -36.82
CA ALA A 657 32.11 -57.91 -36.56
C ALA A 657 33.50 -58.51 -36.31
N SER A 658 33.63 -59.24 -35.20
CA SER A 658 34.89 -59.86 -34.77
C SER A 658 35.18 -61.18 -35.47
N SER A 659 34.25 -61.68 -36.28
CA SER A 659 34.46 -62.86 -37.11
C SER A 659 33.69 -62.80 -38.43
N VAL A 660 34.16 -63.58 -39.41
CA VAL A 660 33.50 -63.76 -40.71
C VAL A 660 33.68 -65.21 -41.16
N ALA A 661 32.63 -65.82 -41.68
CA ALA A 661 32.73 -67.15 -42.25
C ALA A 661 33.59 -67.14 -43.52
N GLU A 662 34.40 -68.17 -43.72
CA GLU A 662 35.16 -68.35 -44.96
C GLU A 662 34.25 -68.24 -46.21
N GLY A 663 34.73 -67.54 -47.25
CA GLY A 663 33.97 -67.29 -48.48
C GLY A 663 32.85 -66.24 -48.36
N SER A 664 32.54 -65.74 -47.17
CA SER A 664 31.57 -64.66 -46.98
C SER A 664 32.19 -63.28 -47.18
N ALA A 665 31.38 -62.32 -47.65
CA ALA A 665 31.80 -60.93 -47.72
C ALA A 665 31.81 -60.30 -46.31
N TYR A 666 32.89 -59.61 -45.99
CA TYR A 666 33.01 -58.73 -44.82
C TYR A 666 32.80 -57.29 -45.26
N SER A 667 32.05 -56.52 -44.47
CA SER A 667 31.93 -55.07 -44.63
C SER A 667 31.71 -54.43 -43.28
N PHE A 668 32.54 -53.44 -42.95
CA PHE A 668 32.38 -52.58 -41.79
C PHE A 668 32.61 -51.13 -42.22
N THR A 669 31.66 -50.25 -41.93
CA THR A 669 31.81 -48.80 -42.11
C THR A 669 31.64 -48.14 -40.75
N PRO A 670 32.66 -47.47 -40.19
CA PRO A 670 32.52 -46.72 -38.96
C PRO A 670 31.63 -45.49 -39.18
N SER A 671 30.97 -45.04 -38.13
CA SER A 671 30.30 -43.74 -38.12
C SER A 671 31.28 -42.71 -37.58
N ALA A 672 31.53 -41.64 -38.32
CA ALA A 672 32.31 -40.51 -37.84
C ALA A 672 31.58 -39.20 -38.13
N SER A 673 31.80 -38.23 -37.26
CA SER A 673 31.29 -36.87 -37.43
C SER A 673 32.29 -35.88 -36.88
N ASP A 674 32.40 -34.75 -37.55
CA ASP A 674 33.10 -33.59 -37.05
C ASP A 674 32.10 -32.57 -36.53
N ALA A 675 32.37 -31.98 -35.37
CA ALA A 675 31.45 -31.03 -34.76
C ALA A 675 31.50 -29.64 -35.41
N ASP A 676 32.61 -29.31 -36.08
CA ASP A 676 32.85 -28.09 -36.85
C ASP A 676 32.45 -28.24 -38.33
N GLY A 677 32.14 -29.46 -38.76
CA GLY A 677 31.76 -29.77 -40.13
C GLY A 677 32.95 -29.90 -41.07
N ASP A 678 34.15 -30.07 -40.51
CA ASP A 678 35.37 -30.26 -41.29
C ASP A 678 35.34 -31.57 -42.09
N VAL A 679 36.07 -31.58 -43.20
CA VAL A 679 36.09 -32.72 -44.13
C VAL A 679 36.90 -33.86 -43.51
N LEU A 680 36.22 -34.97 -43.27
CA LEU A 680 36.81 -36.15 -42.65
C LEU A 680 37.60 -37.01 -43.65
N THR A 681 38.82 -37.38 -43.26
CA THR A 681 39.66 -38.35 -43.97
C THR A 681 39.99 -39.52 -43.06
N PHE A 682 39.76 -40.74 -43.54
CA PHE A 682 39.98 -41.97 -42.80
C PHE A 682 41.30 -42.65 -43.19
N SER A 683 41.92 -43.31 -42.22
CA SER A 683 43.11 -44.15 -42.40
C SER A 683 42.95 -45.46 -41.64
N ILE A 684 43.75 -46.46 -42.02
CA ILE A 684 43.71 -47.79 -41.41
C ILE A 684 45.13 -48.32 -41.19
N SER A 685 45.34 -48.91 -40.03
CA SER A 685 46.54 -49.67 -39.66
C SER A 685 46.22 -51.17 -39.59
N ASN A 686 47.21 -52.01 -39.88
CA ASN A 686 47.07 -53.48 -39.89
C ASN A 686 45.89 -53.99 -40.74
N LYS A 687 45.56 -53.28 -41.83
CA LYS A 687 44.49 -53.68 -42.76
C LYS A 687 44.75 -55.11 -43.27
N PRO A 688 43.78 -56.03 -43.15
CA PRO A 688 43.91 -57.36 -43.75
C PRO A 688 44.23 -57.28 -45.25
N ILE A 689 45.08 -58.19 -45.73
CA ILE A 689 45.54 -58.20 -47.13
C ILE A 689 44.36 -58.35 -48.10
N TRP A 690 43.39 -59.18 -47.74
CA TRP A 690 42.21 -59.48 -48.54
C TRP A 690 41.17 -58.34 -48.55
N ALA A 691 41.27 -57.39 -47.64
CA ALA A 691 40.29 -56.31 -47.49
C ALA A 691 40.73 -55.05 -48.26
N SER A 692 39.75 -54.33 -48.80
CA SER A 692 39.87 -52.97 -49.33
C SER A 692 39.43 -51.96 -48.29
N PHE A 693 39.99 -50.75 -48.33
CA PHE A 693 39.63 -49.67 -47.41
C PHE A 693 39.34 -48.38 -48.19
N ASN A 694 38.21 -47.75 -47.91
CA ASN A 694 37.81 -46.48 -48.50
C ASN A 694 38.15 -45.34 -47.55
N THR A 695 39.12 -44.49 -47.92
CA THR A 695 39.60 -43.39 -47.09
C THR A 695 38.61 -42.23 -46.96
N ALA A 696 37.55 -42.17 -47.75
CA ALA A 696 36.49 -41.15 -47.63
C ALA A 696 35.37 -41.56 -46.67
N THR A 697 35.14 -42.87 -46.50
CA THR A 697 34.02 -43.39 -45.67
C THR A 697 34.48 -44.22 -44.48
N GLY A 698 35.77 -44.58 -44.42
CA GLY A 698 36.30 -45.54 -43.44
C GLY A 698 35.86 -46.98 -43.69
N GLN A 699 35.16 -47.27 -44.79
CA GLN A 699 34.65 -48.61 -45.07
C GLN A 699 35.80 -49.60 -45.30
N LEU A 700 35.86 -50.64 -44.46
CA LEU A 700 36.67 -51.83 -44.61
C LEU A 700 35.80 -52.95 -45.19
N SER A 701 36.11 -53.43 -46.39
CA SER A 701 35.29 -54.47 -47.06
C SER A 701 36.12 -55.44 -47.90
N GLY A 702 35.68 -56.68 -48.04
CA GLY A 702 36.31 -57.66 -48.92
C GLY A 702 35.72 -59.06 -48.74
N THR A 703 36.12 -60.01 -49.58
CA THR A 703 35.73 -61.42 -49.48
C THR A 703 36.97 -62.27 -49.31
N LEU A 704 36.97 -63.19 -48.35
CA LEU A 704 38.08 -64.11 -48.13
C LEU A 704 38.09 -65.22 -49.19
N GLY A 705 39.26 -65.52 -49.77
CA GLY A 705 39.46 -66.71 -50.60
C GLY A 705 39.53 -67.99 -49.76
N THR A 706 39.19 -69.13 -50.35
CA THR A 706 39.24 -70.44 -49.69
C THR A 706 40.70 -70.84 -49.38
N GLY A 707 41.04 -71.12 -48.12
CA GLY A 707 42.33 -71.75 -47.80
C GLY A 707 43.08 -71.35 -46.53
N THR A 708 42.63 -70.40 -45.70
CA THR A 708 43.30 -70.11 -44.42
C THR A 708 42.32 -69.61 -43.35
N ALA A 709 42.13 -70.41 -42.30
CA ALA A 709 41.64 -69.92 -41.02
C ALA A 709 42.73 -69.03 -40.42
N ASP A 710 42.58 -67.71 -40.57
CA ASP A 710 43.51 -66.71 -40.06
C ASP A 710 42.81 -65.75 -39.09
N SER A 711 43.56 -65.26 -38.10
CA SER A 711 43.16 -64.14 -37.25
C SER A 711 43.92 -62.89 -37.68
N TYR A 712 43.19 -61.82 -38.01
CA TYR A 712 43.78 -60.51 -38.28
C TYR A 712 43.57 -59.62 -37.06
N SER A 713 44.63 -59.29 -36.33
CA SER A 713 44.56 -58.55 -35.06
C SER A 713 45.08 -57.11 -35.18
N ASN A 714 44.79 -56.30 -34.16
CA ASN A 714 45.24 -54.92 -34.03
C ASN A 714 44.84 -54.01 -35.21
N ILE A 715 43.69 -54.27 -35.85
CA ILE A 715 43.17 -53.44 -36.93
C ILE A 715 42.69 -52.13 -36.31
N GLY A 716 43.34 -51.02 -36.65
CA GLY A 716 42.98 -49.68 -36.14
C GLY A 716 42.47 -48.81 -37.28
N ILE A 717 41.26 -48.25 -37.12
CA ILE A 717 40.72 -47.25 -38.06
C ILE A 717 40.71 -45.90 -37.36
N SER A 718 41.30 -44.90 -38.01
CA SER A 718 41.37 -43.52 -37.51
C SER A 718 40.68 -42.58 -38.50
N VAL A 719 40.13 -41.49 -37.99
CA VAL A 719 39.60 -40.37 -38.78
C VAL A 719 40.31 -39.08 -38.37
N SER A 720 40.58 -38.21 -39.33
CA SER A 720 41.16 -36.89 -39.13
C SER A 720 40.36 -35.83 -39.88
N ASP A 721 40.25 -34.65 -39.27
CA ASP A 721 39.70 -33.43 -39.87
C ASP A 721 40.79 -32.61 -40.63
N GLY A 722 42.04 -33.08 -40.63
CA GLY A 722 43.20 -32.40 -41.19
C GLY A 722 44.09 -31.68 -40.16
N THR A 723 43.63 -31.51 -38.92
CA THR A 723 44.37 -30.91 -37.80
C THR A 723 44.48 -31.85 -36.59
N GLU A 724 43.38 -32.47 -36.17
CA GLU A 724 43.32 -33.47 -35.11
C GLU A 724 42.80 -34.82 -35.63
N SER A 725 42.83 -35.86 -34.80
CA SER A 725 42.40 -37.20 -35.20
C SER A 725 41.82 -37.99 -34.03
N ALA A 726 40.88 -38.89 -34.33
CA ALA A 726 40.35 -39.88 -33.39
C ALA A 726 40.48 -41.29 -33.97
N THR A 727 40.57 -42.28 -33.08
CA THR A 727 40.83 -43.68 -33.46
C THR A 727 39.86 -44.60 -32.76
N LEU A 728 39.30 -45.55 -33.49
CA LEU A 728 38.53 -46.65 -32.90
C LEU A 728 39.43 -47.55 -32.06
N ASN A 729 38.86 -48.20 -31.06
CA ASN A 729 39.54 -49.31 -30.40
C ASN A 729 39.97 -50.33 -31.45
N ALA A 730 41.24 -50.72 -31.40
CA ALA A 730 41.76 -51.71 -32.30
C ALA A 730 40.99 -53.03 -32.13
N PHE A 731 40.64 -53.67 -33.23
CA PHE A 731 39.83 -54.89 -33.23
C PHE A 731 40.54 -56.03 -33.96
N GLN A 732 39.94 -57.22 -33.87
CA GLN A 732 40.37 -58.39 -34.60
C GLN A 732 39.25 -58.96 -35.46
N ILE A 733 39.61 -59.58 -36.57
CA ILE A 733 38.70 -60.38 -37.41
C ILE A 733 39.20 -61.82 -37.39
N ILE A 734 38.39 -62.72 -36.83
CA ILE A 734 38.62 -64.16 -36.80
C ILE A 734 37.86 -64.81 -37.96
N VAL A 735 38.55 -65.53 -38.82
CA VAL A 735 37.87 -66.31 -39.88
C VAL A 735 37.34 -67.61 -39.28
N THR A 736 36.04 -67.82 -39.33
CA THR A 736 35.38 -69.04 -38.83
C THR A 736 35.02 -69.98 -39.97
N ALA A 737 35.10 -71.29 -39.73
CA ALA A 737 34.61 -72.28 -40.70
C ALA A 737 33.08 -72.14 -40.84
N PRO A 738 32.51 -72.31 -42.04
CA PRO A 738 31.06 -72.28 -42.24
C PRO A 738 30.35 -73.28 -41.34
N VAL A 739 29.18 -72.90 -40.80
CA VAL A 739 28.28 -73.83 -40.09
C VAL A 739 27.94 -74.98 -41.05
N PRO A 740 28.03 -76.26 -40.62
CA PRO A 740 27.66 -77.38 -41.48
C PRO A 740 26.23 -77.19 -41.99
N ALA A 741 26.05 -77.21 -43.31
CA ALA A 741 24.71 -77.25 -43.90
C ALA A 741 23.97 -78.51 -43.41
N PRO A 742 22.63 -78.51 -43.32
CA PRO A 742 21.87 -79.73 -43.07
C PRO A 742 22.36 -80.82 -44.02
N GLY A 743 22.67 -82.01 -43.49
CA GLY A 743 23.12 -83.14 -44.30
C GLY A 743 22.11 -83.44 -45.41
N GLY A 744 22.56 -84.05 -46.52
CA GLY A 744 21.72 -84.36 -47.68
C GLY A 744 20.67 -85.46 -47.48
N GLY A 745 20.16 -85.65 -46.25
CA GLY A 745 19.09 -86.60 -45.94
C GLY A 745 17.70 -86.11 -46.35
N ASN A 746 16.71 -87.00 -46.31
CA ASN A 746 15.34 -86.69 -46.69
C ASN A 746 14.64 -85.76 -45.68
N ASN A 747 13.61 -85.05 -46.14
CA ASN A 747 12.75 -84.25 -45.28
C ASN A 747 11.62 -85.12 -44.67
N LEU A 748 11.40 -84.97 -43.37
CA LEU A 748 10.20 -85.44 -42.69
C LEU A 748 9.34 -84.24 -42.30
N TYR A 749 8.02 -84.36 -42.35
CA TYR A 749 7.11 -83.27 -42.00
C TYR A 749 6.35 -83.58 -40.71
N VAL A 750 6.08 -82.56 -39.92
CA VAL A 750 5.11 -82.63 -38.82
C VAL A 750 3.97 -81.68 -39.13
N ASP A 751 2.77 -82.20 -39.35
CA ASP A 751 1.60 -81.40 -39.69
C ASP A 751 0.37 -81.86 -38.89
N PRO A 752 -0.15 -81.05 -37.95
CA PRO A 752 -1.29 -81.44 -37.12
C PRO A 752 -2.60 -81.58 -37.93
N LEU A 753 -2.65 -81.08 -39.16
CA LEU A 753 -3.84 -81.11 -40.01
C LEU A 753 -4.04 -82.45 -40.73
N ILE A 754 -3.03 -83.32 -40.79
CA ILE A 754 -3.20 -84.59 -41.52
C ILE A 754 -4.16 -85.53 -40.78
N GLY A 755 -5.04 -86.19 -41.54
CA GLY A 755 -6.09 -87.10 -41.04
C GLY A 755 -5.58 -88.47 -40.54
N ALA A 756 -4.36 -88.87 -40.89
CA ALA A 756 -3.71 -90.10 -40.44
C ALA A 756 -2.65 -89.82 -39.36
N SER A 757 -2.16 -90.84 -38.65
CA SER A 757 -1.03 -90.70 -37.72
C SER A 757 0.29 -90.40 -38.45
N SER A 758 0.46 -90.96 -39.64
CA SER A 758 1.55 -90.69 -40.58
C SER A 758 1.14 -91.04 -42.00
N CYS A 759 1.87 -90.51 -42.99
CA CYS A 759 1.75 -90.89 -44.40
C CYS A 759 3.08 -90.67 -45.14
N ASN A 760 3.30 -91.40 -46.24
CA ASN A 760 4.52 -91.33 -47.06
C ASN A 760 4.26 -90.67 -48.43
N ASP A 761 3.12 -90.01 -48.59
CA ASP A 761 2.62 -89.38 -49.80
C ASP A 761 2.09 -87.95 -49.50
N TYR A 762 2.76 -87.27 -48.57
CA TYR A 762 2.42 -85.93 -48.11
C TYR A 762 2.76 -84.89 -49.18
N ASP A 763 1.81 -84.00 -49.44
CA ASP A 763 1.97 -82.80 -50.27
C ASP A 763 2.09 -81.58 -49.36
N ALA A 764 3.29 -81.00 -49.28
CA ALA A 764 3.56 -79.82 -48.47
C ALA A 764 2.76 -78.59 -48.92
N GLY A 765 2.43 -78.45 -50.20
CA GLY A 765 1.61 -77.34 -50.70
C GLY A 765 0.14 -77.46 -50.28
N ARG A 766 -0.37 -78.68 -50.12
CA ARG A 766 -1.77 -78.95 -49.74
C ARG A 766 -1.99 -79.26 -48.27
N ARG A 767 -0.92 -79.50 -47.50
CA ARG A 767 -0.99 -79.94 -46.09
C ARG A 767 -1.87 -81.19 -45.90
N ALA A 768 -1.77 -82.13 -46.85
CA ALA A 768 -2.60 -83.34 -46.87
C ALA A 768 -1.85 -84.55 -47.44
N CYS A 769 -2.26 -85.75 -47.01
CA CYS A 769 -1.79 -87.03 -47.55
C CYS A 769 -2.54 -87.40 -48.84
N GLY A 770 -1.94 -88.27 -49.66
CA GLY A 770 -2.56 -88.82 -50.88
C GLY A 770 -2.24 -88.10 -52.18
N ALA A 771 -1.37 -87.08 -52.18
CA ALA A 771 -1.10 -86.25 -53.35
C ALA A 771 0.38 -85.87 -53.56
N GLY A 772 1.28 -86.24 -52.66
CA GLY A 772 2.70 -85.91 -52.74
C GLY A 772 3.61 -87.12 -52.57
N SER A 773 4.87 -86.87 -52.22
CA SER A 773 5.93 -87.89 -52.10
C SER A 773 6.69 -87.83 -50.77
N ASP A 774 6.37 -86.84 -49.93
CA ASP A 774 7.08 -86.62 -48.67
C ASP A 774 6.51 -87.50 -47.55
N THR A 775 7.30 -87.75 -46.52
CA THR A 775 6.84 -88.42 -45.31
C THR A 775 6.38 -87.39 -44.29
N ALA A 776 5.15 -87.50 -43.80
CA ALA A 776 4.62 -86.65 -42.74
C ALA A 776 4.07 -87.45 -41.57
N PHE A 777 4.16 -86.84 -40.39
CA PHE A 777 3.59 -87.32 -39.13
C PHE A 777 2.64 -86.27 -38.60
N ARG A 778 1.56 -86.73 -37.94
CA ARG A 778 0.64 -85.81 -37.27
C ARG A 778 1.29 -85.16 -36.05
N SER A 779 2.16 -85.91 -35.37
CA SER A 779 2.70 -85.57 -34.06
C SER A 779 4.21 -85.36 -34.10
N LEU A 780 4.70 -84.48 -33.23
CA LEU A 780 6.15 -84.25 -33.02
C LEU A 780 6.83 -85.55 -32.60
N SER A 781 6.20 -86.29 -31.68
CA SER A 781 6.65 -87.60 -31.21
C SER A 781 6.83 -88.62 -32.35
N GLY A 782 5.91 -88.64 -33.31
CA GLY A 782 5.96 -89.55 -34.45
C GLY A 782 7.16 -89.27 -35.36
N ALA A 783 7.36 -88.01 -35.74
CA ALA A 783 8.53 -87.62 -36.55
C ALA A 783 9.84 -87.76 -35.78
N ALA A 784 9.87 -87.44 -34.49
CA ALA A 784 11.06 -87.56 -33.65
C ALA A 784 11.51 -89.02 -33.46
N ALA A 785 10.57 -89.97 -33.46
CA ALA A 785 10.87 -91.39 -33.50
C ALA A 785 11.43 -91.83 -34.87
N ALA A 786 10.92 -91.26 -35.96
CA ALA A 786 11.30 -91.63 -37.32
C ALA A 786 12.61 -91.01 -37.82
N ALA A 787 13.01 -89.85 -37.31
CA ALA A 787 14.19 -89.12 -37.77
C ALA A 787 15.50 -89.87 -37.55
N VAL A 788 16.37 -89.89 -38.56
CA VAL A 788 17.76 -90.39 -38.52
C VAL A 788 18.78 -89.32 -38.87
N ALA A 789 20.07 -89.58 -38.58
CA ALA A 789 21.18 -88.69 -38.89
C ALA A 789 21.14 -88.17 -40.33
N GLY A 790 21.21 -86.84 -40.49
CA GLY A 790 21.17 -86.14 -41.78
C GLY A 790 19.78 -85.73 -42.25
N GLU A 791 18.71 -86.23 -41.64
CA GLU A 791 17.34 -85.81 -42.00
C GLU A 791 16.95 -84.48 -41.37
N THR A 792 16.05 -83.78 -42.05
CA THR A 792 15.42 -82.55 -41.54
C THR A 792 13.94 -82.80 -41.27
N VAL A 793 13.53 -82.63 -40.02
CA VAL A 793 12.13 -82.58 -39.59
C VAL A 793 11.61 -81.15 -39.72
N LEU A 794 10.79 -80.93 -40.74
CA LEU A 794 10.09 -79.70 -41.08
C LEU A 794 8.75 -79.64 -40.35
N ILE A 795 8.65 -78.77 -39.35
CA ILE A 795 7.47 -78.64 -38.50
C ILE A 795 6.59 -77.52 -39.05
N ARG A 796 5.35 -77.85 -39.39
CA ARG A 796 4.38 -76.90 -39.95
C ARG A 796 3.81 -75.98 -38.88
N GLU A 797 3.17 -74.90 -39.32
CA GLU A 797 2.41 -74.01 -38.46
C GLU A 797 1.34 -74.78 -37.68
N GLY A 798 1.35 -74.59 -36.37
CA GLY A 798 0.43 -75.26 -35.46
C GLY A 798 0.79 -75.07 -34.00
N SER A 799 -0.18 -75.37 -33.13
CA SER A 799 -0.01 -75.44 -31.69
C SER A 799 0.10 -76.90 -31.27
N TYR A 800 1.24 -77.28 -30.73
CA TYR A 800 1.57 -78.64 -30.32
C TYR A 800 1.60 -78.73 -28.79
N ASN A 801 0.60 -79.43 -28.22
CA ASN A 801 0.57 -79.77 -26.79
C ASN A 801 1.10 -81.20 -26.58
N GLU A 802 2.35 -81.42 -26.98
CA GLU A 802 3.10 -82.66 -26.76
C GLU A 802 4.60 -82.33 -26.66
N GLN A 803 5.39 -83.26 -26.15
CA GLN A 803 6.84 -83.08 -26.04
C GLN A 803 7.55 -83.39 -27.37
N LEU A 804 8.61 -82.65 -27.69
CA LEU A 804 9.57 -83.04 -28.71
C LEU A 804 10.71 -83.84 -28.06
N ILE A 805 10.77 -85.14 -28.35
CA ILE A 805 11.79 -86.05 -27.78
C ILE A 805 12.49 -86.82 -28.91
N PRO A 806 13.59 -86.30 -29.46
CA PRO A 806 14.41 -87.00 -30.45
C PRO A 806 14.88 -88.36 -29.91
N GLN A 807 14.67 -89.42 -30.70
CA GLN A 807 15.02 -90.78 -30.28
C GLN A 807 16.44 -91.21 -30.69
N ARG A 808 17.09 -90.46 -31.58
CA ARG A 808 18.42 -90.77 -32.13
C ARG A 808 19.31 -89.54 -32.15
N SER A 809 20.62 -89.76 -32.09
CA SER A 809 21.64 -88.73 -32.34
C SER A 809 21.92 -88.60 -33.84
N GLY A 810 22.39 -87.43 -34.25
CA GLY A 810 23.07 -87.27 -35.53
C GLY A 810 24.51 -87.78 -35.48
N THR A 811 25.30 -87.36 -36.46
CA THR A 811 26.76 -87.53 -36.48
C THR A 811 27.44 -86.18 -36.77
N PRO A 812 28.75 -86.00 -36.53
CA PRO A 812 29.47 -84.75 -36.84
C PRO A 812 29.19 -84.17 -38.23
N ASP A 813 29.02 -85.03 -39.24
CA ASP A 813 28.76 -84.62 -40.63
C ASP A 813 27.27 -84.61 -41.00
N ASN A 814 26.39 -85.18 -40.17
CA ASN A 814 24.98 -85.42 -40.50
C ASN A 814 24.10 -85.19 -39.27
N TYR A 815 23.84 -83.92 -38.97
CA TYR A 815 22.95 -83.54 -37.88
C TYR A 815 21.50 -83.95 -38.18
N ILE A 816 20.74 -84.30 -37.15
CA ILE A 816 19.27 -84.34 -37.26
C ILE A 816 18.75 -82.93 -37.00
N THR A 817 18.04 -82.34 -37.96
CA THR A 817 17.58 -80.95 -37.86
C THR A 817 16.08 -80.90 -37.62
N TYR A 818 15.63 -80.28 -36.54
CA TYR A 818 14.24 -79.94 -36.29
C TYR A 818 14.06 -78.44 -36.49
N ARG A 819 13.25 -78.05 -37.47
CA ARG A 819 13.02 -76.64 -37.79
C ARG A 819 11.63 -76.36 -38.31
N ASN A 820 11.22 -75.11 -38.27
CA ASN A 820 9.99 -74.70 -38.95
C ASN A 820 10.08 -74.94 -40.47
N TYR A 821 8.95 -75.25 -41.07
CA TYR A 821 8.79 -75.22 -42.52
C TYR A 821 8.79 -73.78 -43.03
N GLU A 822 9.78 -73.42 -43.85
CA GLU A 822 9.92 -72.08 -44.43
C GLU A 822 9.76 -70.95 -43.38
N SER A 823 8.82 -70.02 -43.59
CA SER A 823 8.50 -68.92 -42.67
C SER A 823 7.37 -69.24 -41.69
N GLU A 824 6.86 -70.47 -41.68
CA GLU A 824 5.83 -70.89 -40.74
C GLU A 824 6.37 -70.86 -39.30
N GLN A 825 5.48 -70.80 -38.31
CA GLN A 825 5.85 -70.81 -36.90
C GLN A 825 5.21 -72.00 -36.18
N ALA A 826 6.03 -73.02 -35.87
CA ALA A 826 5.61 -74.12 -35.02
C ALA A 826 5.72 -73.72 -33.55
N THR A 827 4.65 -73.97 -32.80
CA THR A 827 4.52 -73.53 -31.42
C THR A 827 4.27 -74.71 -30.48
N ILE A 828 5.23 -75.01 -29.61
CA ILE A 828 5.08 -76.01 -28.54
C ILE A 828 4.57 -75.29 -27.29
N THR A 829 3.36 -75.63 -26.84
CA THR A 829 2.68 -74.92 -25.73
C THR A 829 1.79 -75.87 -24.93
N GLY A 830 1.73 -75.66 -23.61
CA GLY A 830 0.97 -76.49 -22.69
C GLY A 830 1.57 -76.46 -21.30
N THR A 831 0.78 -76.02 -20.31
CA THR A 831 1.25 -75.85 -18.92
C THR A 831 1.62 -77.16 -18.21
N ASN A 832 1.23 -78.31 -18.79
CA ASN A 832 1.61 -79.65 -18.36
C ASN A 832 2.97 -80.12 -18.91
N LEU A 833 3.59 -79.40 -19.85
CA LEU A 833 4.84 -79.82 -20.49
C LEU A 833 6.06 -79.47 -19.62
N SER A 834 6.76 -80.52 -19.16
CA SER A 834 7.93 -80.42 -18.28
C SER A 834 8.94 -81.56 -18.53
N PRO A 835 9.94 -81.38 -19.41
CA PRO A 835 10.17 -80.23 -20.29
C PRO A 835 9.27 -80.29 -21.54
N ALA A 836 9.23 -79.22 -22.33
CA ALA A 836 8.60 -79.23 -23.65
C ALA A 836 9.48 -79.91 -24.72
N ILE A 837 10.80 -79.77 -24.59
CA ILE A 837 11.80 -80.44 -25.44
C ILE A 837 12.74 -81.27 -24.55
N ASP A 838 12.99 -82.53 -24.89
CA ASP A 838 13.96 -83.36 -24.17
C ASP A 838 14.96 -83.97 -25.15
N ILE A 839 16.20 -83.51 -25.08
CA ILE A 839 17.33 -83.99 -25.89
C ILE A 839 18.34 -84.79 -25.06
N SER A 840 17.94 -85.28 -23.89
CA SER A 840 18.83 -86.02 -23.00
C SER A 840 19.43 -87.26 -23.67
N ASN A 841 20.74 -87.47 -23.52
CA ASN A 841 21.52 -88.52 -24.17
C ASN A 841 21.47 -88.47 -25.70
N ARG A 842 21.34 -87.28 -26.29
CA ARG A 842 21.37 -87.05 -27.73
C ARG A 842 22.48 -86.08 -28.10
N GLU A 843 23.04 -86.31 -29.28
CA GLU A 843 24.13 -85.51 -29.82
C GLU A 843 23.87 -85.16 -31.28
N TYR A 844 24.55 -84.10 -31.74
CA TYR A 844 24.49 -83.66 -33.14
C TYR A 844 23.06 -83.40 -33.62
N LEU A 845 22.27 -82.70 -32.82
CA LEU A 845 20.96 -82.18 -33.18
C LEU A 845 21.03 -80.69 -33.52
N ILE A 846 20.22 -80.23 -34.47
CA ILE A 846 19.94 -78.80 -34.70
C ILE A 846 18.48 -78.55 -34.36
N LEU A 847 18.22 -77.65 -33.41
CA LEU A 847 16.89 -77.12 -33.11
C LEU A 847 16.85 -75.67 -33.59
N GLN A 848 16.00 -75.37 -34.58
CA GLN A 848 16.01 -74.08 -35.25
C GLN A 848 14.64 -73.45 -35.44
N GLY A 849 14.49 -72.19 -35.02
CA GLY A 849 13.29 -71.38 -35.30
C GLY A 849 12.05 -71.73 -34.47
N LEU A 850 12.14 -72.70 -33.55
CA LEU A 850 10.98 -73.19 -32.80
C LEU A 850 10.51 -72.17 -31.78
N ARG A 851 9.19 -72.05 -31.59
CA ARG A 851 8.60 -71.27 -30.50
C ARG A 851 8.12 -72.22 -29.39
N VAL A 852 8.60 -72.04 -28.18
CA VAL A 852 8.17 -72.77 -26.99
C VAL A 852 7.64 -71.74 -26.00
N HIS A 853 6.35 -71.80 -25.65
CA HIS A 853 5.76 -70.82 -24.72
C HIS A 853 4.70 -71.40 -23.81
N ASP A 854 4.49 -70.75 -22.65
CA ASP A 854 3.47 -71.15 -21.65
C ASP A 854 3.57 -72.62 -21.24
N VAL A 855 4.78 -73.04 -20.90
CA VAL A 855 5.11 -74.40 -20.46
C VAL A 855 5.62 -74.39 -19.04
N TYR A 856 5.70 -75.56 -18.40
CA TYR A 856 6.30 -75.64 -17.08
C TYR A 856 7.84 -75.62 -17.14
N ARG A 857 8.45 -76.16 -18.20
CA ARG A 857 9.90 -76.07 -18.47
C ARG A 857 10.16 -76.15 -19.97
N TRP A 858 11.09 -75.33 -20.48
CA TRP A 858 11.40 -75.33 -21.91
C TRP A 858 12.14 -76.58 -22.37
N MET A 859 13.32 -76.88 -21.81
CA MET A 859 14.14 -77.96 -22.33
C MET A 859 15.02 -78.68 -21.27
N TYR A 860 15.17 -79.99 -21.43
CA TYR A 860 16.26 -80.77 -20.84
C TYR A 860 17.32 -81.21 -21.84
N ALA A 861 18.58 -81.06 -21.43
CA ALA A 861 19.76 -81.57 -22.10
C ALA A 861 20.67 -82.21 -21.04
N LEU A 862 20.35 -83.44 -20.65
CA LEU A 862 21.18 -84.22 -19.72
C LEU A 862 22.12 -85.11 -20.54
N ASN A 863 23.43 -85.04 -20.31
CA ASN A 863 24.43 -85.81 -21.05
C ASN A 863 24.26 -85.68 -22.58
N ALA A 864 24.10 -84.43 -23.04
CA ALA A 864 23.81 -84.10 -24.43
C ALA A 864 24.94 -83.24 -24.99
N HIS A 865 25.53 -83.66 -26.12
CA HIS A 865 26.77 -83.06 -26.62
C HIS A 865 26.65 -82.60 -28.07
N HIS A 866 27.43 -81.60 -28.46
CA HIS A 866 27.55 -81.14 -29.85
C HIS A 866 26.23 -80.70 -30.52
N ASN A 867 25.20 -80.35 -29.75
CA ASN A 867 23.92 -79.88 -30.28
C ASN A 867 23.93 -78.38 -30.56
N ILE A 868 23.09 -77.93 -31.49
CA ILE A 868 22.94 -76.52 -31.88
C ILE A 868 21.49 -76.10 -31.64
N LEU A 869 21.31 -75.09 -30.81
CA LEU A 869 20.03 -74.40 -30.62
C LEU A 869 20.16 -73.02 -31.23
N GLN A 870 19.41 -72.73 -32.30
CA GLN A 870 19.50 -71.43 -32.95
C GLN A 870 18.18 -70.78 -33.35
N TYR A 871 18.08 -69.46 -33.21
CA TYR A 871 16.92 -68.68 -33.64
C TYR A 871 15.57 -69.14 -33.03
N ASN A 872 15.59 -69.82 -31.89
CA ASN A 872 14.38 -70.26 -31.19
C ASN A 872 13.86 -69.16 -30.27
N SER A 873 12.58 -69.23 -29.92
CA SER A 873 11.91 -68.35 -28.98
C SER A 873 11.36 -69.16 -27.80
N PHE A 874 11.98 -69.00 -26.64
CA PHE A 874 11.62 -69.65 -25.38
C PHE A 874 11.01 -68.60 -24.45
N LEU A 875 9.69 -68.66 -24.27
CA LEU A 875 8.93 -67.64 -23.56
C LEU A 875 8.14 -68.26 -22.40
N ARG A 876 8.00 -67.54 -21.27
CA ARG A 876 7.05 -67.86 -20.19
C ARG A 876 7.12 -69.31 -19.69
N ALA A 877 8.19 -69.65 -18.97
CA ALA A 877 8.29 -70.93 -18.25
C ALA A 877 7.82 -70.75 -16.79
N ASN A 878 6.80 -71.49 -16.36
CA ASN A 878 6.28 -71.42 -14.99
C ASN A 878 6.57 -72.71 -14.20
N HIS A 879 7.57 -72.64 -13.34
CA HIS A 879 8.11 -73.74 -12.56
C HIS A 879 7.39 -74.02 -11.23
N GLY A 880 6.38 -73.22 -10.84
CA GLY A 880 5.73 -73.31 -9.53
C GLY A 880 6.65 -72.93 -8.36
N SER A 881 6.26 -73.29 -7.12
CA SER A 881 6.82 -72.71 -5.87
C SER A 881 8.02 -73.44 -5.23
N THR A 882 8.90 -74.09 -5.99
CA THR A 882 10.08 -74.78 -5.39
C THR A 882 11.41 -74.36 -6.03
N SER A 883 12.46 -74.32 -5.22
CA SER A 883 13.67 -73.49 -5.35
C SER A 883 14.84 -74.07 -6.17
N ALA A 884 14.59 -74.95 -7.16
CA ALA A 884 15.67 -75.54 -7.96
C ALA A 884 15.19 -75.92 -9.38
N LYS A 885 14.72 -74.96 -10.16
CA LYS A 885 14.18 -75.21 -11.51
C LYS A 885 14.69 -74.17 -12.49
N THR A 886 14.95 -74.57 -13.73
CA THR A 886 15.53 -73.73 -14.80
C THR A 886 14.77 -74.01 -16.10
N GLY A 887 14.60 -72.99 -16.94
CA GLY A 887 13.97 -73.10 -18.24
C GLY A 887 14.74 -74.01 -19.21
N LEU A 888 15.95 -73.60 -19.61
CA LEU A 888 16.91 -74.39 -20.39
C LEU A 888 17.93 -75.01 -19.45
N PHE A 889 17.85 -76.33 -19.25
CA PHE A 889 18.68 -77.02 -18.27
C PHE A 889 19.65 -78.00 -18.95
N PHE A 890 20.93 -77.63 -18.97
CA PHE A 890 22.03 -78.45 -19.44
C PHE A 890 22.78 -79.01 -18.24
N GLN A 891 22.93 -80.33 -18.20
CA GLN A 891 23.70 -81.01 -17.18
C GLN A 891 24.62 -82.04 -17.83
N GLU A 892 25.89 -82.09 -17.40
CA GLU A 892 26.89 -83.04 -17.92
C GLU A 892 27.00 -82.98 -19.46
N SER A 893 26.83 -81.79 -20.02
CA SER A 893 26.62 -81.56 -21.45
C SER A 893 27.71 -80.67 -22.01
N THR A 894 28.31 -81.05 -23.13
CA THR A 894 29.52 -80.37 -23.65
C THR A 894 29.45 -80.02 -25.13
N HIS A 895 30.19 -78.99 -25.54
CA HIS A 895 30.29 -78.57 -26.95
C HIS A 895 28.96 -78.18 -27.61
N ASN A 896 27.93 -77.85 -26.84
CA ASN A 896 26.68 -77.36 -27.39
C ASN A 896 26.80 -75.88 -27.77
N LYS A 897 26.04 -75.46 -28.78
CA LYS A 897 25.97 -74.07 -29.25
C LYS A 897 24.55 -73.54 -29.07
N ILE A 898 24.39 -72.48 -28.30
CA ILE A 898 23.14 -71.78 -28.05
C ILE A 898 23.28 -70.40 -28.70
N LEU A 899 22.71 -70.23 -29.89
CA LEU A 899 22.99 -69.13 -30.80
C LEU A 899 21.73 -68.31 -31.14
N ASN A 900 21.76 -66.99 -30.97
CA ASN A 900 20.71 -66.10 -31.52
C ASN A 900 19.26 -66.46 -31.11
N ASN A 901 19.05 -67.00 -29.91
CA ASN A 901 17.73 -67.33 -29.38
C ASN A 901 17.15 -66.15 -28.57
N THR A 902 15.83 -66.10 -28.43
CA THR A 902 15.12 -65.24 -27.46
C THR A 902 14.70 -66.10 -26.28
N ILE A 903 15.10 -65.74 -25.05
CA ILE A 903 14.88 -66.52 -23.82
C ILE A 903 14.33 -65.58 -22.76
N GLU A 904 13.04 -65.70 -22.46
CA GLU A 904 12.31 -64.67 -21.72
C GLU A 904 11.26 -65.22 -20.75
N ASP A 905 11.14 -64.61 -19.56
CA ASP A 905 10.11 -64.88 -18.56
C ASP A 905 10.14 -66.30 -17.97
N SER A 906 11.29 -66.76 -17.46
CA SER A 906 11.29 -67.89 -16.54
C SER A 906 10.89 -67.46 -15.13
N SER A 907 10.00 -68.22 -14.49
CA SER A 907 9.66 -68.05 -13.08
C SER A 907 10.79 -68.48 -12.14
N GLN A 908 11.94 -68.90 -12.68
CA GLN A 908 13.21 -69.20 -11.99
C GLN A 908 14.37 -68.81 -12.92
N ASP A 909 15.37 -69.68 -13.13
CA ASP A 909 16.51 -69.42 -14.01
C ASP A 909 16.14 -69.58 -15.49
N ASN A 910 16.71 -68.75 -16.37
CA ASN A 910 16.51 -68.91 -17.82
C ASN A 910 17.40 -70.05 -18.36
N LEU A 911 18.72 -70.00 -18.14
CA LEU A 911 19.69 -71.01 -18.58
C LEU A 911 20.55 -71.53 -17.43
N ALA A 912 20.79 -72.85 -17.38
CA ALA A 912 21.75 -73.45 -16.46
C ALA A 912 22.70 -74.39 -17.20
N LEU A 913 24.01 -74.20 -16.98
CA LEU A 913 25.10 -75.06 -17.39
C LEU A 913 25.70 -75.71 -16.14
N ILE A 914 25.26 -76.93 -15.83
CA ILE A 914 25.67 -77.66 -14.63
C ILE A 914 26.62 -78.79 -15.02
N LYS A 915 27.84 -78.84 -14.47
CA LYS A 915 28.88 -79.83 -14.86
C LYS A 915 29.07 -79.90 -16.38
N SER A 916 28.95 -78.76 -17.04
CA SER A 916 28.83 -78.67 -18.49
C SER A 916 29.95 -77.79 -19.03
N ASP A 917 30.74 -78.33 -19.95
CA ASP A 917 32.01 -77.75 -20.39
C ASP A 917 32.00 -77.41 -21.89
N HIS A 918 32.84 -76.46 -22.32
CA HIS A 918 33.06 -76.14 -23.74
C HIS A 918 31.79 -75.72 -24.52
N ASN A 919 30.75 -75.23 -23.84
CA ASN A 919 29.54 -74.76 -24.50
C ASN A 919 29.70 -73.29 -24.95
N LEU A 920 29.08 -72.94 -26.07
CA LEU A 920 29.04 -71.58 -26.60
C LEU A 920 27.63 -71.01 -26.47
N VAL A 921 27.49 -69.87 -25.80
CA VAL A 921 26.27 -69.09 -25.67
C VAL A 921 26.52 -67.74 -26.35
N GLU A 922 26.01 -67.56 -27.57
CA GLU A 922 26.33 -66.39 -28.39
C GLU A 922 25.12 -65.73 -29.07
N GLY A 923 25.08 -64.40 -29.05
CA GLY A 923 24.08 -63.62 -29.82
C GLY A 923 22.64 -63.71 -29.33
N ASN A 924 22.40 -64.36 -28.18
CA ASN A 924 21.06 -64.55 -27.64
C ASN A 924 20.55 -63.29 -26.93
N THR A 925 19.23 -63.18 -26.82
CA THR A 925 18.54 -62.18 -26.01
C THR A 925 17.90 -62.85 -24.81
N PHE A 926 18.33 -62.46 -23.61
CA PHE A 926 17.83 -62.95 -22.34
C PHE A 926 17.11 -61.84 -21.59
N VAL A 927 15.85 -62.06 -21.25
CA VAL A 927 15.01 -61.05 -20.61
C VAL A 927 14.25 -61.65 -19.43
N ARG A 928 14.17 -60.94 -18.30
CA ARG A 928 13.32 -61.25 -17.13
C ARG A 928 13.38 -62.71 -16.66
N ALA A 929 14.28 -63.00 -15.71
CA ALA A 929 14.29 -64.25 -14.96
C ALA A 929 14.01 -63.95 -13.49
N SER A 930 13.11 -64.71 -12.87
CA SER A 930 12.78 -64.48 -11.44
C SER A 930 13.95 -64.79 -10.50
N HIS A 931 14.97 -65.53 -10.95
CA HIS A 931 16.20 -65.77 -10.18
C HIS A 931 17.48 -65.30 -10.92
N THR A 932 17.98 -66.03 -11.93
CA THR A 932 19.10 -65.55 -12.79
C THR A 932 18.87 -65.80 -14.29
N LEU A 933 19.38 -64.92 -15.17
CA LEU A 933 19.28 -65.17 -16.62
C LEU A 933 20.17 -66.34 -17.04
N TRP A 934 21.31 -66.54 -16.38
CA TRP A 934 22.14 -67.71 -16.61
C TRP A 934 22.91 -68.13 -15.36
N VAL A 935 23.25 -69.41 -15.28
CA VAL A 935 24.12 -69.96 -14.25
C VAL A 935 25.10 -70.96 -14.84
N ILE A 936 26.37 -70.87 -14.43
CA ILE A 936 27.37 -71.93 -14.61
C ILE A 936 27.69 -72.50 -13.24
N LYS A 937 27.57 -73.82 -13.08
CA LYS A 937 27.98 -74.51 -11.85
C LYS A 937 28.83 -75.72 -12.21
N CYS A 938 30.01 -75.86 -11.62
CA CYS A 938 30.95 -76.96 -11.93
C CYS A 938 31.34 -77.07 -13.42
N GLY A 939 31.32 -75.99 -14.20
CA GLY A 939 31.56 -76.02 -15.65
C GLY A 939 32.78 -75.19 -16.05
N ASN A 940 33.54 -75.64 -17.04
CA ASN A 940 34.75 -74.99 -17.54
C ASN A 940 34.74 -74.76 -19.05
N PHE A 941 35.54 -73.80 -19.51
CA PHE A 941 35.71 -73.52 -20.95
C PHE A 941 34.43 -73.13 -21.68
N ASN A 942 33.38 -72.72 -20.96
CA ASN A 942 32.19 -72.18 -21.59
C ASN A 942 32.44 -70.74 -22.00
N VAL A 943 31.86 -70.34 -23.13
CA VAL A 943 31.95 -68.97 -23.67
C VAL A 943 30.57 -68.37 -23.73
N ILE A 944 30.36 -67.28 -22.99
CA ILE A 944 29.15 -66.47 -23.03
C ILE A 944 29.52 -65.14 -23.69
N ARG A 945 29.14 -64.92 -24.95
CA ARG A 945 29.54 -63.72 -25.67
C ARG A 945 28.49 -63.08 -26.55
N ASN A 946 28.59 -61.76 -26.75
CA ASN A 946 27.73 -61.02 -27.68
C ASN A 946 26.22 -61.21 -27.42
N ASN A 947 25.82 -61.55 -26.19
CA ASN A 947 24.41 -61.68 -25.81
C ASN A 947 23.87 -60.35 -25.28
N HIS A 948 22.55 -60.19 -25.31
CA HIS A 948 21.84 -59.10 -24.65
C HIS A 948 21.17 -59.63 -23.38
N PHE A 949 21.47 -59.00 -22.23
CA PHE A 949 20.94 -59.37 -20.92
C PHE A 949 20.14 -58.21 -20.32
N ASP A 950 18.86 -58.46 -20.02
CA ASP A 950 17.98 -57.51 -19.31
C ASP A 950 17.25 -58.23 -18.18
N ASN A 951 17.59 -57.92 -16.91
CA ASN A 951 16.87 -58.50 -15.78
C ASN A 951 16.60 -57.48 -14.68
N GLU A 952 15.40 -56.93 -14.72
CA GLU A 952 14.88 -56.04 -13.69
C GLU A 952 14.41 -56.76 -12.42
N ILE A 953 14.32 -58.10 -12.41
CA ILE A 953 13.73 -58.83 -11.30
C ILE A 953 14.77 -59.17 -10.22
N GLN A 954 15.88 -59.80 -10.61
CA GLN A 954 16.92 -60.21 -9.66
C GLN A 954 18.33 -60.19 -10.28
N LYS A 955 18.93 -61.33 -10.67
CA LYS A 955 20.33 -61.41 -11.12
C LYS A 955 20.48 -61.62 -12.62
N ILE A 956 21.57 -61.16 -13.21
CA ILE A 956 21.90 -61.49 -14.60
C ILE A 956 22.55 -62.88 -14.71
N GLY A 957 23.61 -63.12 -13.93
CA GLY A 957 24.48 -64.28 -14.13
C GLY A 957 25.13 -64.75 -12.84
N GLU A 958 25.33 -66.06 -12.72
CA GLU A 958 26.00 -66.67 -11.57
C GLU A 958 27.03 -67.71 -12.01
N ILE A 959 28.16 -67.77 -11.31
CA ILE A 959 29.20 -68.78 -11.53
C ILE A 959 29.55 -69.39 -10.16
N TYR A 960 29.33 -70.69 -10.04
CA TYR A 960 29.60 -71.46 -8.83
C TYR A 960 30.67 -72.51 -9.06
N ASP A 961 31.61 -72.59 -8.12
CA ASP A 961 32.49 -73.75 -8.00
C ASP A 961 31.71 -74.97 -7.47
N CYS A 962 32.37 -76.12 -7.41
CA CYS A 962 31.76 -77.37 -6.99
C CYS A 962 31.52 -77.47 -5.48
N ASP A 963 30.48 -76.78 -4.99
CA ASP A 963 29.98 -76.97 -3.62
C ASP A 963 28.59 -77.63 -3.59
N ASN A 964 28.51 -78.68 -2.77
CA ASN A 964 27.35 -79.48 -2.33
C ASN A 964 26.04 -79.25 -3.11
N VAL A 965 25.86 -79.95 -4.23
CA VAL A 965 24.52 -80.32 -4.69
C VAL A 965 24.07 -81.46 -3.78
N GLY A 966 22.98 -81.27 -3.02
CA GLY A 966 22.53 -82.23 -2.00
C GLY A 966 22.46 -83.69 -2.47
N PHE A 967 22.60 -84.58 -1.49
CA PHE A 967 22.75 -86.05 -1.51
C PHE A 967 24.21 -86.56 -1.43
N ASP A 968 24.72 -86.57 -0.19
CA ASP A 968 25.71 -87.47 0.41
C ASP A 968 26.99 -87.84 -0.36
N HIS A 969 27.77 -86.87 -0.85
CA HIS A 969 29.22 -87.07 -1.07
C HIS A 969 30.01 -85.75 -0.92
N GLU A 970 31.01 -85.72 -0.04
CA GLU A 970 32.03 -84.66 -0.01
C GLU A 970 32.93 -84.77 -1.25
N PHE A 971 33.01 -83.70 -2.05
CA PHE A 971 33.94 -83.60 -3.17
C PHE A 971 35.14 -82.71 -2.78
N THR A 972 36.36 -83.21 -2.99
CA THR A 972 37.66 -82.57 -2.66
C THR A 972 38.33 -81.89 -3.86
N LEU A 973 37.54 -81.28 -4.75
CA LEU A 973 38.06 -80.49 -5.87
C LEU A 973 37.42 -79.09 -5.83
N HIS A 974 37.98 -78.23 -4.98
CA HIS A 974 37.97 -76.80 -5.27
C HIS A 974 38.69 -76.60 -6.62
N ASP A 975 38.32 -75.56 -7.38
CA ASP A 975 38.98 -75.10 -8.61
C ASP A 975 38.41 -75.63 -9.95
N ALA A 976 37.15 -76.08 -9.98
CA ALA A 976 36.53 -76.72 -11.15
C ALA A 976 35.77 -75.77 -12.11
N THR A 977 35.62 -74.49 -11.77
CA THR A 977 34.86 -73.49 -12.57
C THR A 977 35.70 -72.22 -12.85
N LYS A 978 36.89 -72.36 -13.45
CA LYS A 978 37.86 -71.26 -13.64
C LYS A 978 37.94 -70.68 -15.05
N TYR A 979 37.75 -71.50 -16.07
CA TYR A 979 38.17 -71.15 -17.43
C TYR A 979 37.00 -70.73 -18.32
N ASN A 980 35.98 -70.09 -17.75
CA ASN A 980 34.85 -69.59 -18.51
C ASN A 980 35.13 -68.16 -18.99
N LEU A 981 34.73 -67.86 -20.22
CA LEU A 981 34.89 -66.54 -20.84
C LEU A 981 33.53 -65.85 -20.96
N VAL A 982 33.42 -64.64 -20.41
CA VAL A 982 32.24 -63.79 -20.55
C VAL A 982 32.70 -62.48 -21.21
N GLU A 983 32.38 -62.28 -22.50
CA GLU A 983 32.92 -61.16 -23.29
C GLU A 983 31.89 -60.54 -24.25
N GLY A 984 32.01 -59.26 -24.58
CA GLY A 984 31.20 -58.63 -25.63
C GLY A 984 29.68 -58.59 -25.39
N ASN A 985 29.19 -58.99 -24.21
CA ASN A 985 27.77 -58.97 -23.88
C ASN A 985 27.29 -57.55 -23.56
N THR A 986 26.03 -57.26 -23.88
CA THR A 986 25.34 -56.02 -23.54
C THR A 986 24.46 -56.26 -22.32
N PHE A 987 24.61 -55.43 -21.29
CA PHE A 987 23.80 -55.48 -20.08
C PHE A 987 22.88 -54.26 -20.04
N ALA A 988 21.57 -54.49 -20.04
CA ALA A 988 20.52 -53.48 -19.94
C ALA A 988 20.15 -53.24 -18.46
N LYS A 989 18.88 -52.89 -18.16
CA LYS A 989 18.46 -52.57 -16.78
C LYS A 989 18.66 -53.76 -15.86
N THR A 990 19.30 -53.49 -14.72
CA THR A 990 19.37 -54.43 -13.60
C THR A 990 18.83 -53.72 -12.37
N SER A 991 18.05 -54.44 -11.56
CA SER A 991 17.61 -53.93 -10.26
C SER A 991 18.64 -54.13 -9.14
N SER A 992 19.69 -54.93 -9.41
CA SER A 992 20.85 -55.17 -8.53
C SER A 992 22.17 -54.91 -9.25
#